data_AF-A0A418AH07-F1
#
_entry.id   AF-A0A418AH07-F1
#
_cell.length_a   1.000
_cell.length_b   1.000
_cell.length_c   1.000
_cell.angle_alpha   90.00
_cell.angle_beta   90.00
_cell.angle_gamma   90.00
#
_symmetry.space_group_name_H-M   'P 1'
#
loop_
_entity.id
_entity.type
_entity.pdbx_description
1 polymer ?
#
loop_
_entity_poly.entity_id
_entity_poly.type
_entity_poly.pdbx_seq_one_letter_code
_entity_poly.pdbx_strand_id
1 'polypeptide(L)'
;MKIALASIGVLLIAGGIATAIVLSTSGKTAAGTSSSSGTRTPTSNNGASSGKTSNSTSADTVPTTASTSVLVDPETDVAALTMLAIGDWGSTTGPLLVSSVVNRPLYPILTGRGNDGSSPGSCCKLYSKGANAGKVDTSMPRYLVDYHAQKWVAELMGMSAAMLKPTPSRVLSHGDNIYWNGVGSGDIKYRMEETFEKIYTAPALQPVKWVSVAGNHDIGGSAYLCGDDNDHFRECTSVDEMLESLERKFSLQAKYTSYNGDRWLMKDHYFLERVTQNSVTVDILNLDTNDAAVHGASQVCCQCYGYRWKYTQAPDDTTDPCKNTVRGDRTCAGGDTDMYDKCIARIDAWAKASYDGALKDLKASTADFKIINTHFSPHYHMDPPHMQKWYDVTKTYGVHAWFNGHTHGFNHDVAKWNTHFFQNGAGGGIFSESAAPVTNNDQVSSTWVAKGHPYGFMELSFTKNWLKVQFVSFDKSWDFKGFNFADTTKGGIARGHCWFVPKNLNSPGVECKSSKRTIVIAVGLLVAVAVAVVIVLVVGKGSSDASNSSGDKSTTATTLAPAKNVTANDLLGTTIAPAPGATTTPAPSPASDPETGKAVLTMLAIGDWGSTTGKKSGSSLDTAGDPGSCCKTYGGSGANANKVDPSRPRIKVDYWAQLYVSTILAQSAGQLKPKPARVIGHGDNIYWDGAGPGDIKYRMEETFEKKYAQPALQGIKWVNVAGNHDIGGSEFICGEKDYNFVKCKDTAEMLKYLDLKFDLQAQYKSPNQDRWLMKDHYYVESVKSDDGSVT
;
A
#
# COMPACT_ATOMS: atom_id res chain seq x y z
N MET A 1 -34.98 28.91 -42.12
CA MET A 1 -35.24 30.07 -41.24
C MET A 1 -34.86 29.69 -39.82
N LYS A 2 -34.07 30.54 -39.13
CA LYS A 2 -33.65 30.43 -37.70
C LYS A 2 -32.81 29.20 -37.26
N ILE A 3 -31.49 29.43 -37.29
CA ILE A 3 -30.44 29.03 -36.31
C ILE A 3 -30.47 27.58 -35.78
N ALA A 4 -29.49 26.78 -36.23
CA ALA A 4 -29.03 25.58 -35.54
C ALA A 4 -27.65 25.86 -34.92
N LEU A 5 -27.51 25.68 -33.61
CA LEU A 5 -26.23 25.73 -32.89
C LEU A 5 -25.73 24.29 -32.71
N ALA A 6 -24.56 23.98 -33.26
CA ALA A 6 -23.89 22.71 -33.07
C ALA A 6 -22.94 22.79 -31.87
N SER A 7 -23.22 22.01 -30.82
CA SER A 7 -22.37 21.91 -29.64
C SER A 7 -21.39 20.75 -29.78
N ILE A 8 -20.09 21.03 -29.69
CA ILE A 8 -19.03 20.03 -29.74
C ILE A 8 -18.98 19.28 -28.41
N GLY A 9 -19.25 17.97 -28.43
CA GLY A 9 -19.15 17.11 -27.26
C GLY A 9 -17.71 16.73 -26.94
N VAL A 10 -17.21 17.17 -25.78
CA VAL A 10 -15.93 16.72 -25.22
C VAL A 10 -16.17 15.47 -24.39
N LEU A 11 -15.43 14.38 -24.67
CA LEU A 11 -15.43 13.19 -23.84
C LEU A 11 -14.82 13.51 -22.46
N LEU A 12 -15.64 13.43 -21.41
CA LEU A 12 -15.18 13.29 -20.04
C LEU A 12 -15.54 11.89 -19.55
N ILE A 13 -14.52 11.09 -19.24
CA ILE A 13 -14.68 9.90 -18.41
C ILE A 13 -14.64 10.40 -16.97
N ALA A 14 -15.81 10.57 -16.37
CA ALA A 14 -15.98 10.98 -14.99
C ALA A 14 -16.97 10.03 -14.30
N GLY A 15 -16.78 9.81 -13.00
CA GLY A 15 -17.61 8.91 -12.18
C GLY A 15 -19.10 9.23 -12.28
N GLY A 16 -19.92 8.19 -12.29
CA GLY A 16 -21.36 8.29 -12.52
C GLY A 16 -22.10 8.91 -11.34
N ILE A 17 -22.40 10.21 -11.40
CA ILE A 17 -23.42 10.83 -10.54
C ILE A 17 -24.80 10.50 -11.12
N ALA A 18 -25.50 9.54 -10.52
CA ALA A 18 -26.89 9.25 -10.85
C ALA A 18 -27.82 10.33 -10.25
N THR A 19 -28.13 11.35 -11.04
CA THR A 19 -29.05 12.42 -10.64
C THR A 19 -30.50 11.91 -10.63
N ALA A 20 -31.05 11.63 -9.46
CA ALA A 20 -32.45 11.23 -9.31
C ALA A 20 -33.42 12.40 -9.62
N ILE A 21 -34.02 12.39 -10.81
CA ILE A 21 -35.09 13.33 -11.18
C ILE A 21 -36.43 12.77 -10.70
N VAL A 22 -36.90 13.27 -9.55
CA VAL A 22 -38.26 12.97 -9.06
C VAL A 22 -39.28 13.86 -9.78
N LEU A 23 -40.00 13.28 -10.74
CA LEU A 23 -41.17 13.90 -11.37
C LEU A 23 -42.37 13.86 -10.41
N SER A 24 -42.66 14.98 -9.75
CA SER A 24 -43.84 15.13 -8.90
C SER A 24 -45.10 15.41 -9.75
N THR A 25 -45.86 14.37 -10.07
CA THR A 25 -47.21 14.53 -10.63
C THR A 25 -48.20 14.88 -9.52
N SER A 26 -48.83 16.06 -9.64
CA SER A 26 -49.78 16.57 -8.67
C SER A 26 -51.18 16.01 -8.92
N GLY A 27 -51.68 15.14 -8.04
CA GLY A 27 -53.05 14.60 -8.09
C GLY A 27 -53.80 14.80 -6.75
N LYS A 28 -54.78 15.71 -6.73
CA LYS A 28 -55.65 15.95 -5.57
C LYS A 28 -56.95 15.13 -5.66
N THR A 29 -57.23 14.29 -4.66
CA THR A 29 -58.56 13.93 -4.10
C THR A 29 -58.31 13.04 -2.88
N ALA A 30 -58.64 13.35 -1.62
CA ALA A 30 -59.86 13.86 -0.96
C ALA A 30 -60.79 12.73 -0.43
N ALA A 31 -61.21 12.88 0.84
CA ALA A 31 -62.03 11.98 1.69
C ALA A 31 -61.36 10.67 2.18
N GLY A 32 -61.54 10.22 3.44
CA GLY A 32 -62.21 10.89 4.56
C GLY A 32 -62.21 10.11 5.90
N THR A 33 -61.95 10.84 7.00
CA THR A 33 -62.62 10.77 8.32
C THR A 33 -62.76 9.46 9.12
N SER A 34 -62.05 9.38 10.26
CA SER A 34 -62.62 9.13 11.62
C SER A 34 -61.48 9.02 12.66
N SER A 35 -61.24 10.04 13.50
CA SER A 35 -61.59 10.10 14.95
C SER A 35 -60.98 9.00 15.83
N SER A 36 -60.35 9.27 16.99
CA SER A 36 -60.73 10.29 17.99
C SER A 36 -59.57 10.80 18.89
N SER A 37 -59.83 11.96 19.50
CA SER A 37 -59.18 12.64 20.66
C SER A 37 -58.62 11.75 21.78
N GLY A 38 -57.68 12.16 22.63
CA GLY A 38 -57.09 13.49 22.98
C GLY A 38 -56.20 13.31 24.25
N THR A 39 -55.72 14.28 25.06
CA THR A 39 -55.65 15.75 25.07
C THR A 39 -54.55 16.18 26.07
N ARG A 40 -53.75 17.21 25.73
CA ARG A 40 -52.86 18.11 26.53
C ARG A 40 -52.41 17.78 27.99
N THR A 41 -51.08 17.85 28.19
CA THR A 41 -50.24 18.70 29.11
C THR A 41 -50.90 19.78 30.02
N PRO A 42 -50.19 20.43 31.00
CA PRO A 42 -48.88 20.19 31.69
C PRO A 42 -48.87 20.50 33.24
N THR A 43 -47.68 20.75 33.86
CA THR A 43 -47.40 21.47 35.17
C THR A 43 -47.75 20.80 36.52
N SER A 44 -47.17 21.11 37.70
CA SER A 44 -45.85 21.66 38.14
C SER A 44 -45.69 21.65 39.69
N ASN A 45 -44.44 21.62 40.19
CA ASN A 45 -43.90 22.26 41.42
C ASN A 45 -44.37 21.97 42.89
N ASN A 46 -43.33 21.80 43.75
CA ASN A 46 -43.09 22.37 45.10
C ASN A 46 -43.54 21.71 46.44
N GLY A 47 -42.62 21.80 47.42
CA GLY A 47 -42.85 21.71 48.89
C GLY A 47 -42.39 20.37 49.54
N ALA A 48 -41.37 20.19 50.39
CA ALA A 48 -40.49 20.99 51.30
C ALA A 48 -40.78 20.80 52.82
N SER A 49 -39.72 20.74 53.64
CA SER A 49 -39.69 20.57 55.13
C SER A 49 -40.02 19.15 55.64
N SER A 50 -39.43 18.54 56.68
CA SER A 50 -38.32 18.85 57.64
C SER A 50 -37.70 17.51 58.13
N GLY A 51 -36.66 17.37 58.97
CA GLY A 51 -35.80 18.31 59.72
C GLY A 51 -35.05 17.60 60.89
N LYS A 52 -34.08 18.29 61.53
CA LYS A 52 -33.25 17.88 62.71
C LYS A 52 -32.23 16.73 62.49
N THR A 53 -30.91 16.98 62.36
CA THR A 53 -29.88 17.43 63.34
C THR A 53 -29.51 16.36 64.38
N SER A 54 -28.23 16.12 64.75
CA SER A 54 -27.10 17.08 64.83
C SER A 54 -25.69 16.44 64.86
N ASN A 55 -24.70 17.15 64.27
CA ASN A 55 -23.32 17.41 64.75
C ASN A 55 -22.35 16.22 65.05
N SER A 56 -21.02 16.30 64.87
CA SER A 56 -20.04 17.35 64.48
C SER A 56 -18.82 16.66 63.81
N THR A 57 -17.82 17.28 63.17
CA THR A 57 -17.40 18.69 63.08
C THR A 57 -16.61 18.92 61.77
N SER A 58 -16.82 20.09 61.18
CA SER A 58 -15.90 20.96 60.43
C SER A 58 -14.39 20.66 60.46
N ALA A 59 -13.59 21.06 59.47
CA ALA A 59 -13.84 21.50 58.09
C ALA A 59 -12.45 21.66 57.44
N ASP A 60 -12.29 21.27 56.18
CA ASP A 60 -11.17 21.78 55.38
C ASP A 60 -11.51 21.81 53.88
N THR A 61 -11.02 22.86 53.23
CA THR A 61 -11.23 23.20 51.82
C THR A 61 -10.73 22.10 50.87
N VAL A 62 -11.63 21.56 50.04
CA VAL A 62 -11.26 20.74 48.87
C VAL A 62 -11.31 21.63 47.61
N PRO A 63 -10.21 21.77 46.84
CA PRO A 63 -10.19 22.64 45.67
C PRO A 63 -11.06 22.10 44.53
N THR A 64 -11.82 22.98 43.88
CA THR A 64 -12.38 22.73 42.55
C THR A 64 -11.29 22.84 41.49
N THR A 65 -10.43 21.82 41.39
CA THR A 65 -9.58 21.62 40.21
C THR A 65 -10.41 21.01 39.08
N ALA A 66 -11.04 21.88 38.30
CA ALA A 66 -11.35 21.55 36.92
C ALA A 66 -10.02 21.30 36.20
N SER A 67 -9.59 20.03 36.17
CA SER A 67 -8.41 19.61 35.42
C SER A 67 -8.73 19.73 33.93
N THR A 68 -8.50 20.93 33.39
CA THR A 68 -8.21 21.09 31.96
C THR A 68 -6.89 20.38 31.70
N SER A 69 -6.96 19.07 31.48
CA SER A 69 -5.82 18.28 31.05
C SER A 69 -5.32 18.90 29.75
N VAL A 70 -4.18 19.59 29.82
CA VAL A 70 -3.50 20.10 28.63
C VAL A 70 -3.24 18.90 27.73
N LEU A 71 -3.91 18.86 26.58
CA LEU A 71 -3.72 17.79 25.61
C LEU A 71 -2.22 17.78 25.24
N VAL A 72 -1.58 16.62 25.44
CA VAL A 72 -0.17 16.41 25.07
C VAL A 72 0.00 16.74 23.59
N ASP A 73 1.03 17.52 23.22
CA ASP A 73 1.27 17.91 21.82
C ASP A 73 1.35 16.62 20.97
N PRO A 74 0.37 16.39 20.07
CA PRO A 74 0.27 15.13 19.33
C PRO A 74 1.52 14.81 18.50
N GLU A 75 2.33 15.81 18.15
CA GLU A 75 3.57 15.63 17.39
C GLU A 75 4.73 15.07 18.20
N THR A 76 4.58 15.06 19.54
CA THR A 76 5.61 14.58 20.47
C THR A 76 5.14 13.38 21.30
N ASP A 77 3.85 13.05 21.25
CA ASP A 77 3.28 11.89 21.94
C ASP A 77 3.72 10.60 21.24
N VAL A 78 4.28 9.65 21.99
CA VAL A 78 4.97 8.48 21.43
C VAL A 78 3.95 7.39 21.12
N ALA A 79 4.05 6.81 19.93
CA ALA A 79 3.19 5.70 19.51
C ALA A 79 3.35 4.50 20.46
N ALA A 80 2.26 4.13 21.12
CA ALA A 80 2.15 2.92 21.93
C ALA A 80 1.91 1.69 21.05
N LEU A 81 1.26 1.89 19.90
CA LEU A 81 0.77 0.86 18.99
C LEU A 81 0.76 1.43 17.56
N THR A 82 1.13 0.63 16.56
CA THR A 82 1.06 1.03 15.14
C THR A 82 0.35 -0.03 14.32
N MET A 83 -0.22 0.37 13.19
CA MET A 83 -0.82 -0.49 12.17
C MET A 83 -0.56 0.12 10.78
N LEU A 84 -0.66 -0.69 9.74
CA LEU A 84 -0.84 -0.23 8.36
C LEU A 84 -2.30 -0.44 7.94
N ALA A 85 -2.75 0.25 6.91
CA ALA A 85 -4.08 0.06 6.33
C ALA A 85 -4.04 0.25 4.80
N ILE A 86 -4.68 -0.64 4.03
CA ILE A 86 -4.66 -0.67 2.56
C ILE A 86 -6.00 -1.20 2.00
N GLY A 87 -6.49 -0.65 0.90
CA GLY A 87 -7.63 -1.17 0.12
C GLY A 87 -7.27 -1.42 -1.34
N ASP A 88 -8.07 -2.25 -2.02
CA ASP A 88 -8.07 -2.35 -3.49
C ASP A 88 -6.69 -2.72 -4.05
N TRP A 89 -6.09 -3.77 -3.47
CA TRP A 89 -4.65 -4.03 -3.57
C TRP A 89 -4.30 -5.26 -4.37
N GLY A 90 -5.14 -6.29 -4.45
CA GLY A 90 -4.74 -7.56 -5.06
C GLY A 90 -4.99 -7.65 -6.56
N SER A 91 -3.94 -7.56 -7.36
CA SER A 91 -4.03 -7.64 -8.81
C SER A 91 -4.14 -9.07 -9.33
N THR A 92 -4.78 -9.28 -10.49
CA THR A 92 -4.78 -10.57 -11.20
C THR A 92 -3.42 -10.84 -11.88
N THR A 93 -2.35 -11.04 -11.10
CA THR A 93 -1.01 -11.34 -11.64
C THR A 93 -0.80 -12.83 -11.85
N GLY A 94 -0.34 -13.23 -13.03
CA GLY A 94 0.03 -14.62 -13.31
C GLY A 94 0.20 -14.95 -14.80
N PRO A 95 0.93 -16.03 -15.15
CA PRO A 95 0.94 -16.55 -16.52
C PRO A 95 -0.44 -17.15 -16.86
N LEU A 96 -1.06 -16.69 -17.97
CA LEU A 96 -2.19 -17.41 -18.55
C LEU A 96 -1.77 -18.84 -18.91
N LEU A 97 -2.40 -19.83 -18.28
CA LEU A 97 -2.48 -21.19 -18.79
C LEU A 97 -3.42 -21.16 -20.00
N VAL A 98 -2.85 -20.93 -21.19
CA VAL A 98 -3.61 -20.96 -22.44
C VAL A 98 -3.98 -22.42 -22.76
N SER A 99 -5.06 -22.90 -22.12
CA SER A 99 -5.67 -24.17 -22.48
C SER A 99 -6.21 -24.06 -23.91
N SER A 100 -5.73 -24.92 -24.80
CA SER A 100 -6.01 -24.86 -26.24
C SER A 100 -7.42 -25.32 -26.64
N VAL A 101 -8.38 -25.32 -25.71
CA VAL A 101 -9.62 -26.11 -25.81
C VAL A 101 -10.91 -25.32 -25.47
N VAL A 102 -10.93 -23.98 -25.53
CA VAL A 102 -12.21 -23.24 -25.58
C VAL A 102 -12.14 -22.06 -26.56
N ASN A 103 -12.98 -22.10 -27.61
CA ASN A 103 -13.01 -21.10 -28.67
C ASN A 103 -13.97 -19.93 -28.34
N ARG A 104 -13.85 -19.35 -27.13
CA ARG A 104 -14.63 -18.19 -26.65
C ARG A 104 -13.81 -17.35 -25.66
N PRO A 105 -13.52 -16.06 -25.96
CA PRO A 105 -12.93 -15.15 -24.99
C PRO A 105 -14.02 -14.61 -24.05
N LEU A 106 -14.26 -15.32 -22.95
CA LEU A 106 -14.82 -14.67 -21.76
C LEU A 106 -13.65 -13.87 -21.14
N TYR A 107 -13.79 -12.53 -21.16
CA TYR A 107 -12.72 -11.54 -21.02
C TYR A 107 -11.79 -11.43 -22.25
N PRO A 108 -11.50 -10.20 -22.73
CA PRO A 108 -10.39 -9.97 -23.64
C PRO A 108 -9.10 -10.37 -22.93
N ILE A 109 -8.37 -11.34 -23.50
CA ILE A 109 -7.05 -11.75 -23.00
C ILE A 109 -6.17 -10.51 -22.89
N LEU A 110 -5.74 -10.18 -21.67
CA LEU A 110 -4.83 -9.07 -21.43
C LEU A 110 -3.50 -9.37 -22.12
N THR A 111 -3.23 -8.66 -23.21
CA THR A 111 -2.10 -8.93 -24.10
C THR A 111 -1.02 -7.86 -23.97
N GLY A 112 0.21 -8.28 -23.73
CA GLY A 112 1.32 -7.40 -23.35
C GLY A 112 1.95 -7.89 -22.06
N ARG A 113 2.77 -8.95 -22.17
CA ARG A 113 3.53 -9.48 -21.03
C ARG A 113 4.74 -8.59 -20.72
N GLY A 114 5.13 -8.56 -19.46
CA GLY A 114 6.38 -7.94 -19.02
C GLY A 114 7.58 -8.69 -19.61
N ASN A 115 8.77 -8.09 -19.54
CA ASN A 115 9.98 -8.75 -20.03
C ASN A 115 10.41 -9.95 -19.15
N ASP A 116 9.83 -10.07 -17.95
CA ASP A 116 9.86 -11.23 -17.05
C ASP A 116 8.76 -12.28 -17.36
N GLY A 117 7.90 -12.04 -18.35
CA GLY A 117 6.76 -12.89 -18.70
C GLY A 117 5.49 -12.65 -17.86
N SER A 118 5.51 -11.68 -16.93
CA SER A 118 4.35 -11.34 -16.09
C SER A 118 3.16 -10.80 -16.89
N SER A 119 1.97 -10.79 -16.28
CA SER A 119 0.75 -10.20 -16.83
C SER A 119 0.51 -8.82 -16.20
N PRO A 120 -0.05 -7.84 -16.94
CA PRO A 120 -0.47 -6.52 -16.41
C PRO A 120 -1.51 -6.59 -15.27
N GLY A 121 -2.23 -7.70 -15.15
CA GLY A 121 -3.34 -7.86 -14.24
C GLY A 121 -4.42 -6.78 -14.39
N SER A 122 -5.10 -6.48 -13.28
CA SER A 122 -6.19 -5.51 -13.19
C SER A 122 -5.71 -4.05 -13.24
N CYS A 123 -4.43 -3.79 -12.99
CA CYS A 123 -3.86 -2.45 -12.83
C CYS A 123 -3.77 -1.64 -14.14
N CYS A 124 -3.56 -2.28 -15.30
CA CYS A 124 -3.17 -1.57 -16.54
C CYS A 124 -4.33 -1.21 -17.48
N LYS A 125 -5.54 -1.01 -16.95
CA LYS A 125 -6.77 -0.97 -17.73
C LYS A 125 -7.03 0.36 -18.45
N LEU A 126 -6.04 0.83 -19.21
CA LEU A 126 -6.20 1.88 -20.21
C LEU A 126 -6.62 1.22 -21.53
N TYR A 127 -7.93 1.13 -21.76
CA TYR A 127 -8.50 0.47 -22.94
C TYR A 127 -8.06 1.14 -24.25
N SER A 128 -7.10 0.53 -24.93
CA SER A 128 -6.89 0.77 -26.36
C SER A 128 -8.10 0.22 -27.16
N LYS A 129 -8.50 0.93 -28.23
CA LYS A 129 -9.69 0.59 -29.05
C LYS A 129 -9.31 -0.16 -30.33
N GLY A 130 -10.30 -0.79 -30.99
CA GLY A 130 -10.11 -1.49 -32.26
C GLY A 130 -9.19 -2.71 -32.13
N ALA A 131 -8.29 -2.92 -33.09
CA ALA A 131 -7.38 -4.08 -33.16
C ALA A 131 -6.36 -4.21 -32.00
N ASN A 132 -6.38 -3.27 -31.05
CA ASN A 132 -5.57 -3.31 -29.83
C ASN A 132 -6.38 -3.58 -28.56
N ALA A 133 -7.71 -3.72 -28.63
CA ALA A 133 -8.54 -3.99 -27.46
C ALA A 133 -8.02 -5.17 -26.62
N GLY A 134 -7.85 -4.94 -25.31
CA GLY A 134 -7.21 -5.88 -24.39
C GLY A 134 -5.70 -5.70 -24.22
N LYS A 135 -5.05 -4.75 -24.90
CA LYS A 135 -3.61 -4.45 -24.73
C LYS A 135 -3.38 -3.27 -23.79
N VAL A 136 -2.26 -3.35 -23.06
CA VAL A 136 -1.69 -2.21 -22.32
C VAL A 136 -1.39 -1.07 -23.31
N ASP A 137 -1.98 0.10 -23.09
CA ASP A 137 -1.71 1.29 -23.89
C ASP A 137 -0.37 1.93 -23.50
N THR A 138 0.70 1.54 -24.19
CA THR A 138 2.05 2.09 -23.97
C THR A 138 2.24 3.52 -24.48
N SER A 139 1.24 4.10 -25.18
CA SER A 139 1.29 5.52 -25.57
C SER A 139 0.98 6.45 -24.40
N MET A 140 0.29 5.94 -23.36
CA MET A 140 -0.05 6.65 -22.14
C MET A 140 1.09 6.49 -21.12
N PRO A 141 1.92 7.50 -20.83
CA PRO A 141 3.14 7.36 -20.01
C PRO A 141 2.91 6.74 -18.62
N ARG A 142 1.67 6.81 -18.15
CA ARG A 142 1.22 6.25 -16.89
C ARG A 142 1.36 4.72 -16.78
N TYR A 143 1.36 3.98 -17.89
CA TYR A 143 1.59 2.52 -17.88
C TYR A 143 2.89 2.13 -17.17
N LEU A 144 3.89 3.03 -17.16
CA LEU A 144 5.17 2.84 -16.48
C LEU A 144 5.00 2.57 -14.98
N VAL A 145 4.03 3.21 -14.34
CA VAL A 145 3.72 3.08 -12.91
C VAL A 145 2.73 1.93 -12.68
N ASP A 146 1.65 1.91 -13.46
CA ASP A 146 0.50 1.05 -13.24
C ASP A 146 0.84 -0.44 -13.39
N TYR A 147 1.80 -0.78 -14.26
CA TYR A 147 2.14 -2.17 -14.59
C TYR A 147 2.62 -3.02 -13.41
N HIS A 148 3.18 -2.40 -12.38
CA HIS A 148 3.61 -3.09 -11.18
C HIS A 148 3.12 -2.37 -9.90
N ALA A 149 2.02 -1.61 -9.99
CA ALA A 149 1.50 -0.77 -8.91
C ALA A 149 1.41 -1.50 -7.57
N GLN A 150 0.78 -2.68 -7.53
CA GLN A 150 0.71 -3.50 -6.31
C GLN A 150 2.10 -3.82 -5.73
N LYS A 151 3.05 -4.28 -6.56
CA LYS A 151 4.42 -4.60 -6.12
C LYS A 151 5.12 -3.35 -5.56
N TRP A 152 4.93 -2.20 -6.19
CA TRP A 152 5.48 -0.93 -5.72
C TRP A 152 4.88 -0.47 -4.39
N VAL A 153 3.57 -0.63 -4.19
CA VAL A 153 2.92 -0.36 -2.90
C VAL A 153 3.40 -1.33 -1.82
N ALA A 154 3.58 -2.62 -2.14
CA ALA A 154 4.12 -3.61 -1.21
C ALA A 154 5.56 -3.28 -0.75
N GLU A 155 6.40 -2.77 -1.65
CA GLU A 155 7.75 -2.27 -1.34
C GLU A 155 7.68 -1.07 -0.36
N LEU A 156 6.82 -0.08 -0.63
CA LEU A 156 6.61 1.04 0.30
C LEU A 156 6.07 0.58 1.67
N MET A 157 5.15 -0.38 1.71
CA MET A 157 4.64 -0.95 2.97
C MET A 157 5.74 -1.65 3.76
N GLY A 158 6.65 -2.37 3.08
CA GLY A 158 7.81 -3.00 3.69
C GLY A 158 8.77 -1.98 4.31
N MET A 159 9.11 -0.92 3.56
CA MET A 159 9.92 0.20 4.04
C MET A 159 9.26 0.93 5.24
N SER A 160 7.94 1.13 5.20
CA SER A 160 7.17 1.79 6.26
C SER A 160 7.14 0.93 7.54
N ALA A 161 6.81 -0.35 7.42
CA ALA A 161 6.79 -1.28 8.55
C ALA A 161 8.16 -1.39 9.24
N ALA A 162 9.26 -1.34 8.48
CA ALA A 162 10.61 -1.31 9.04
C ALA A 162 10.93 0.00 9.78
N MET A 163 10.42 1.14 9.30
CA MET A 163 10.61 2.46 9.94
C MET A 163 9.74 2.67 11.18
N LEU A 164 8.50 2.18 11.21
CA LEU A 164 7.55 2.41 12.30
C LEU A 164 8.06 1.82 13.63
N LYS A 165 7.84 2.56 14.73
CA LYS A 165 8.23 2.17 16.09
C LYS A 165 7.05 2.43 17.05
N PRO A 166 6.47 1.41 17.70
CA PRO A 166 6.72 -0.02 17.49
C PRO A 166 6.44 -0.47 16.04
N THR A 167 6.96 -1.64 15.66
CA THR A 167 6.63 -2.32 14.39
C THR A 167 5.11 -2.55 14.28
N PRO A 168 4.49 -2.50 13.08
CA PRO A 168 3.06 -2.70 12.92
C PRO A 168 2.53 -3.97 13.57
N SER A 169 1.49 -3.81 14.39
CA SER A 169 0.78 -4.92 15.03
C SER A 169 -0.18 -5.64 14.08
N ARG A 170 -0.73 -4.91 13.11
CA ARG A 170 -1.71 -5.37 12.12
C ARG A 170 -1.52 -4.60 10.81
N VAL A 171 -1.96 -5.22 9.71
CA VAL A 171 -2.38 -4.54 8.49
C VAL A 171 -3.90 -4.61 8.44
N LEU A 172 -4.60 -3.52 8.16
CA LEU A 172 -6.02 -3.53 7.85
C LEU A 172 -6.19 -3.64 6.33
N SER A 173 -6.91 -4.65 5.85
CA SER A 173 -7.35 -4.72 4.46
C SER A 173 -8.81 -4.28 4.35
N HIS A 174 -9.07 -3.31 3.48
CA HIS A 174 -10.39 -2.71 3.23
C HIS A 174 -11.17 -3.43 2.11
N GLY A 175 -10.84 -4.67 1.78
CA GLY A 175 -11.51 -5.40 0.71
C GLY A 175 -11.00 -5.05 -0.68
N ASP A 176 -11.60 -5.72 -1.67
CA ASP A 176 -11.04 -5.94 -3.00
C ASP A 176 -9.60 -6.48 -2.89
N ASN A 177 -9.53 -7.56 -2.11
CA ASN A 177 -8.34 -8.33 -1.83
C ASN A 177 -7.82 -9.06 -3.07
N ILE A 178 -8.70 -9.45 -4.01
CA ILE A 178 -8.32 -10.24 -5.19
C ILE A 178 -9.21 -9.89 -6.41
N TYR A 179 -8.76 -8.92 -7.21
CA TYR A 179 -9.39 -8.61 -8.49
C TYR A 179 -9.27 -9.77 -9.50
N TRP A 180 -10.18 -9.90 -10.46
CA TRP A 180 -11.43 -9.12 -10.65
C TRP A 180 -12.67 -9.76 -10.03
N ASN A 181 -12.61 -11.04 -9.65
CA ASN A 181 -13.80 -11.85 -9.35
C ASN A 181 -13.65 -12.69 -8.07
N GLY A 182 -12.74 -12.30 -7.18
CA GLY A 182 -12.32 -13.11 -6.07
C GLY A 182 -11.72 -14.40 -6.58
N VAL A 183 -12.04 -15.51 -5.92
CA VAL A 183 -11.48 -16.84 -6.17
C VAL A 183 -12.55 -17.89 -6.45
N GLY A 184 -12.13 -19.04 -6.96
CA GLY A 184 -12.87 -20.29 -6.97
C GLY A 184 -12.07 -21.42 -6.31
N SER A 185 -12.68 -22.59 -6.17
CA SER A 185 -12.06 -23.74 -5.47
C SER A 185 -10.84 -24.33 -6.19
N GLY A 186 -10.71 -24.11 -7.49
CA GLY A 186 -9.56 -24.52 -8.31
C GLY A 186 -8.38 -23.55 -8.27
N ASP A 187 -8.58 -22.27 -7.94
CA ASP A 187 -7.53 -21.25 -8.00
C ASP A 187 -7.19 -20.53 -6.69
N ILE A 188 -7.99 -20.64 -5.63
CA ILE A 188 -7.76 -19.99 -4.31
C ILE A 188 -6.30 -20.03 -3.86
N LYS A 189 -5.66 -21.21 -3.89
CA LYS A 189 -4.26 -21.37 -3.46
C LYS A 189 -3.32 -20.54 -4.32
N TYR A 190 -3.43 -20.66 -5.63
CA TYR A 190 -2.60 -19.95 -6.61
C TYR A 190 -2.80 -18.44 -6.53
N ARG A 191 -4.05 -17.98 -6.42
CA ARG A 191 -4.38 -16.56 -6.33
C ARG A 191 -3.83 -15.93 -5.05
N MET A 192 -3.98 -16.59 -3.89
CA MET A 192 -3.36 -16.13 -2.65
C MET A 192 -1.82 -16.17 -2.71
N GLU A 193 -1.23 -17.20 -3.33
CA GLU A 193 0.23 -17.28 -3.51
C GLU A 193 0.77 -16.12 -4.37
N GLU A 194 0.23 -15.90 -5.57
CA GLU A 194 0.70 -14.87 -6.50
C GLU A 194 0.32 -13.44 -6.10
N THR A 195 -0.87 -13.25 -5.51
CA THR A 195 -1.43 -11.92 -5.24
C THR A 195 -1.11 -11.42 -3.82
N PHE A 196 -0.91 -12.32 -2.85
CA PHE A 196 -0.68 -11.96 -1.45
C PHE A 196 0.70 -12.40 -0.96
N GLU A 197 1.00 -13.69 -1.01
CA GLU A 197 2.19 -14.24 -0.33
C GLU A 197 3.51 -13.88 -1.01
N LYS A 198 3.57 -13.91 -2.35
CA LYS A 198 4.76 -13.54 -3.14
C LYS A 198 4.92 -12.02 -3.30
N ILE A 199 3.92 -11.23 -2.92
CA ILE A 199 3.91 -9.78 -3.02
C ILE A 199 4.37 -9.13 -1.72
N TYR A 200 3.71 -9.43 -0.59
CA TYR A 200 3.97 -8.77 0.69
C TYR A 200 5.03 -9.53 1.50
N THR A 201 6.21 -9.70 0.88
CA THR A 201 7.29 -10.58 1.36
C THR A 201 8.27 -9.90 2.33
N ALA A 202 8.24 -8.57 2.45
CA ALA A 202 9.20 -7.81 3.25
C ALA A 202 9.28 -8.31 4.71
N PRO A 203 10.48 -8.48 5.31
CA PRO A 203 10.62 -9.07 6.63
C PRO A 203 9.80 -8.40 7.75
N ALA A 204 9.62 -7.08 7.67
CA ALA A 204 8.81 -6.33 8.63
C ALA A 204 7.28 -6.53 8.48
N LEU A 205 6.81 -7.15 7.39
CA LEU A 205 5.41 -7.52 7.15
C LEU A 205 5.12 -9.01 7.38
N GLN A 206 6.14 -9.87 7.35
CA GLN A 206 6.00 -11.32 7.55
C GLN A 206 5.28 -11.71 8.86
N PRO A 207 5.61 -11.16 10.04
CA PRO A 207 4.93 -11.52 11.29
C PRO A 207 3.60 -10.79 11.52
N VAL A 208 3.19 -9.91 10.60
CA VAL A 208 2.08 -8.96 10.83
C VAL A 208 0.78 -9.54 10.29
N LYS A 209 -0.23 -9.73 11.16
CA LYS A 209 -1.55 -10.22 10.74
C LYS A 209 -2.32 -9.17 9.94
N TRP A 210 -2.90 -9.60 8.82
CA TRP A 210 -3.79 -8.86 7.94
C TRP A 210 -5.24 -9.09 8.36
N VAL A 211 -5.88 -8.05 8.88
CA VAL A 211 -7.29 -8.06 9.28
C VAL A 211 -8.12 -7.62 8.07
N SER A 212 -8.78 -8.57 7.41
CA SER A 212 -9.39 -8.37 6.09
C SER A 212 -10.91 -8.47 6.12
N VAL A 213 -11.54 -7.65 5.28
CA VAL A 213 -12.97 -7.69 4.90
C VAL A 213 -13.10 -8.00 3.40
N ALA A 214 -14.30 -8.35 2.94
CA ALA A 214 -14.57 -8.52 1.51
C ALA A 214 -15.03 -7.20 0.86
N GLY A 215 -14.52 -6.92 -0.34
CA GLY A 215 -15.12 -5.95 -1.28
C GLY A 215 -16.01 -6.63 -2.31
N ASN A 216 -16.59 -5.83 -3.22
CA ASN A 216 -17.52 -6.37 -4.22
C ASN A 216 -16.81 -7.27 -5.24
N HIS A 217 -15.54 -7.03 -5.55
CA HIS A 217 -14.79 -7.91 -6.44
C HIS A 217 -14.48 -9.26 -5.78
N ASP A 218 -14.23 -9.30 -4.47
CA ASP A 218 -13.94 -10.53 -3.72
C ASP A 218 -15.11 -11.52 -3.73
N ILE A 219 -16.35 -11.03 -3.80
CA ILE A 219 -17.57 -11.82 -3.94
C ILE A 219 -18.09 -11.90 -5.39
N GLY A 220 -17.32 -11.43 -6.38
CA GLY A 220 -17.53 -11.71 -7.82
C GLY A 220 -18.06 -10.57 -8.69
N GLY A 221 -18.01 -9.32 -8.22
CA GLY A 221 -18.59 -8.13 -8.84
C GLY A 221 -18.11 -7.74 -10.25
N SER A 222 -17.24 -8.48 -10.93
CA SER A 222 -16.81 -8.15 -12.31
C SER A 222 -17.23 -9.16 -13.38
N ALA A 223 -17.85 -10.29 -13.04
CA ALA A 223 -18.12 -11.38 -13.98
C ALA A 223 -19.37 -12.19 -13.57
N TYR A 224 -19.44 -13.42 -14.07
CA TYR A 224 -20.32 -14.44 -13.51
C TYR A 224 -19.81 -14.94 -12.15
N LEU A 225 -20.74 -15.39 -11.30
CA LEU A 225 -20.45 -15.93 -9.97
C LEU A 225 -20.03 -17.39 -9.99
N CYS A 226 -20.64 -18.23 -10.83
CA CYS A 226 -20.48 -19.68 -10.79
C CYS A 226 -19.26 -20.15 -11.61
N GLY A 227 -18.52 -21.12 -11.07
CA GLY A 227 -17.29 -21.64 -11.67
C GLY A 227 -16.20 -21.87 -10.63
N ASP A 228 -15.14 -22.57 -11.02
CA ASP A 228 -14.12 -23.05 -10.07
C ASP A 228 -12.79 -22.27 -10.13
N ASP A 229 -12.57 -21.44 -11.14
CA ASP A 229 -11.36 -20.63 -11.30
C ASP A 229 -11.60 -19.34 -12.11
N ASN A 230 -10.64 -18.41 -12.05
CA ASN A 230 -10.68 -17.11 -12.71
C ASN A 230 -11.05 -17.11 -14.20
N ASP A 231 -10.61 -18.12 -14.95
CA ASP A 231 -10.68 -18.15 -16.41
C ASP A 231 -11.92 -18.94 -16.91
N HIS A 232 -12.61 -19.66 -16.01
CA HIS A 232 -13.78 -20.50 -16.32
C HIS A 232 -15.07 -20.13 -15.55
N PHE A 233 -15.19 -18.90 -15.04
CA PHE A 233 -16.47 -18.40 -14.53
C PHE A 233 -17.55 -18.34 -15.64
N ARG A 234 -18.74 -18.85 -15.33
CA ARG A 234 -19.86 -19.10 -16.25
C ARG A 234 -21.21 -18.76 -15.61
N GLU A 235 -22.23 -18.66 -16.45
CA GLU A 235 -23.62 -18.55 -15.99
C GLU A 235 -23.97 -19.63 -14.95
N CYS A 236 -24.64 -19.21 -13.89
CA CYS A 236 -25.25 -20.09 -12.91
C CYS A 236 -26.49 -20.76 -13.52
N THR A 237 -26.69 -22.05 -13.23
CA THR A 237 -27.77 -22.87 -13.77
C THR A 237 -29.01 -22.88 -12.88
N SER A 238 -28.89 -22.46 -11.62
CA SER A 238 -29.98 -22.33 -10.66
C SER A 238 -29.69 -21.25 -9.61
N VAL A 239 -30.72 -20.85 -8.87
CA VAL A 239 -30.62 -19.96 -7.71
C VAL A 239 -29.73 -20.59 -6.63
N ASP A 240 -29.87 -21.90 -6.37
CA ASP A 240 -29.08 -22.60 -5.35
C ASP A 240 -27.58 -22.61 -5.69
N GLU A 241 -27.22 -22.89 -6.95
CA GLU A 241 -25.82 -22.87 -7.40
C GLU A 241 -25.22 -21.45 -7.31
N MET A 242 -26.02 -20.43 -7.60
CA MET A 242 -25.64 -19.03 -7.47
C MET A 242 -25.37 -18.66 -6.01
N LEU A 243 -26.26 -19.02 -5.09
CA LEU A 243 -26.10 -18.76 -3.65
C LEU A 243 -24.94 -19.55 -3.05
N GLU A 244 -24.74 -20.82 -3.47
CA GLU A 244 -23.59 -21.62 -3.06
C GLU A 244 -22.28 -21.00 -3.57
N SER A 245 -22.23 -20.54 -4.82
CA SER A 245 -21.04 -19.94 -5.40
C SER A 245 -20.70 -18.59 -4.78
N LEU A 246 -21.71 -17.78 -4.46
CA LEU A 246 -21.58 -16.51 -3.74
C LEU A 246 -20.99 -16.72 -2.32
N GLU A 247 -21.52 -17.69 -1.57
CA GLU A 247 -20.99 -18.10 -0.25
C GLU A 247 -19.59 -18.73 -0.34
N ARG A 248 -19.32 -19.49 -1.41
CA ARG A 248 -18.02 -20.13 -1.66
C ARG A 248 -16.92 -19.10 -1.91
N LYS A 249 -17.19 -18.02 -2.66
CA LYS A 249 -16.23 -16.93 -2.90
C LYS A 249 -15.72 -16.28 -1.61
N PHE A 250 -16.61 -16.00 -0.67
CA PHE A 250 -16.23 -15.51 0.66
C PHE A 250 -15.51 -16.60 1.46
N SER A 251 -16.14 -17.78 1.62
CA SER A 251 -15.65 -18.78 2.57
C SER A 251 -14.32 -19.44 2.16
N LEU A 252 -13.93 -19.42 0.88
CA LEU A 252 -12.59 -19.82 0.43
C LEU A 252 -11.49 -18.87 0.93
N GLN A 253 -11.77 -17.56 0.95
CA GLN A 253 -10.84 -16.55 1.49
C GLN A 253 -10.82 -16.60 3.02
N ALA A 254 -11.99 -16.75 3.67
CA ALA A 254 -12.09 -16.84 5.12
C ALA A 254 -11.40 -18.08 5.72
N LYS A 255 -11.35 -19.18 4.96
CA LYS A 255 -10.67 -20.44 5.35
C LYS A 255 -9.22 -20.53 4.88
N TYR A 256 -8.68 -19.49 4.22
CA TYR A 256 -7.29 -19.52 3.77
C TYR A 256 -6.32 -19.40 4.94
N THR A 257 -5.43 -20.39 5.08
CA THR A 257 -4.31 -20.37 6.04
C THR A 257 -3.05 -19.93 5.32
N SER A 258 -2.50 -18.80 5.75
CA SER A 258 -1.22 -18.29 5.24
C SER A 258 -0.07 -19.18 5.70
N TYR A 259 0.80 -19.61 4.78
CA TYR A 259 2.00 -20.38 5.13
C TYR A 259 3.04 -19.53 5.89
N ASN A 260 2.95 -18.20 5.77
CA ASN A 260 3.74 -17.24 6.53
C ASN A 260 3.11 -16.97 7.91
N GLY A 261 3.08 -18.00 8.77
CA GLY A 261 2.67 -17.87 10.17
C GLY A 261 1.18 -17.58 10.40
N ASP A 262 0.30 -18.01 9.48
CA ASP A 262 -1.14 -17.77 9.54
C ASP A 262 -1.50 -16.27 9.74
N ARG A 263 -0.86 -15.43 8.91
CA ARG A 263 -1.02 -13.97 8.94
C ARG A 263 -2.27 -13.45 8.22
N TRP A 264 -3.14 -14.30 7.69
CA TRP A 264 -4.41 -13.89 7.06
C TRP A 264 -5.56 -14.00 8.08
N LEU A 265 -6.36 -12.95 8.26
CA LEU A 265 -7.41 -12.92 9.28
C LEU A 265 -8.72 -12.33 8.72
N MET A 266 -9.59 -13.22 8.25
CA MET A 266 -10.91 -12.90 7.71
C MET A 266 -11.90 -13.94 8.25
N LYS A 267 -12.51 -13.70 9.41
CA LYS A 267 -13.20 -14.78 10.16
C LYS A 267 -14.62 -15.05 9.66
N ASP A 268 -15.36 -14.00 9.34
CA ASP A 268 -16.79 -13.98 9.02
C ASP A 268 -17.12 -12.62 8.37
N HIS A 269 -18.33 -12.43 7.83
CA HIS A 269 -18.81 -11.15 7.30
C HIS A 269 -18.83 -10.06 8.38
N TYR A 270 -18.92 -10.45 9.65
CA TYR A 270 -18.70 -9.57 10.79
C TYR A 270 -17.74 -10.17 11.82
N PHE A 271 -16.70 -9.44 12.20
CA PHE A 271 -15.95 -9.78 13.41
C PHE A 271 -15.24 -8.59 14.08
N LEU A 272 -15.23 -8.62 15.41
CA LEU A 272 -14.39 -7.75 16.23
C LEU A 272 -12.98 -8.34 16.35
N GLU A 273 -11.96 -7.52 16.11
CA GLU A 273 -10.57 -7.77 16.50
C GLU A 273 -10.16 -6.70 17.51
N ARG A 274 -9.86 -7.11 18.75
CA ARG A 274 -9.34 -6.21 19.80
C ARG A 274 -7.82 -6.35 19.89
N VAL A 275 -7.11 -5.24 19.73
CA VAL A 275 -5.65 -5.18 19.86
C VAL A 275 -5.28 -4.35 21.08
N THR A 276 -4.52 -4.92 22.01
CA THR A 276 -3.97 -4.19 23.18
C THR A 276 -2.46 -4.26 23.17
N GLN A 277 -1.79 -3.11 23.21
CA GLN A 277 -0.34 -3.00 23.27
C GLN A 277 0.06 -1.75 24.06
N ASN A 278 1.07 -1.84 24.92
CA ASN A 278 1.59 -0.71 25.72
C ASN A 278 0.50 0.08 26.47
N SER A 279 -0.50 -0.63 26.99
CA SER A 279 -1.68 -0.08 27.67
C SER A 279 -2.58 0.83 26.83
N VAL A 280 -2.58 0.67 25.51
CA VAL A 280 -3.57 1.22 24.58
C VAL A 280 -4.34 0.07 23.93
N THR A 281 -5.67 0.16 23.90
CA THR A 281 -6.59 -0.82 23.32
C THR A 281 -7.38 -0.23 22.17
N VAL A 282 -7.38 -0.93 21.04
CA VAL A 282 -8.13 -0.58 19.83
C VAL A 282 -9.13 -1.69 19.51
N ASP A 283 -10.39 -1.33 19.35
CA ASP A 283 -11.43 -2.18 18.78
C ASP A 283 -11.54 -1.93 17.29
N ILE A 284 -11.27 -2.96 16.49
CA ILE A 284 -11.38 -2.97 15.03
C ILE A 284 -12.65 -3.74 14.68
N LEU A 285 -13.67 -3.04 14.20
CA LEU A 285 -14.92 -3.63 13.74
C LEU A 285 -14.81 -3.89 12.24
N ASN A 286 -14.75 -5.16 11.85
CA ASN A 286 -14.59 -5.59 10.47
C ASN A 286 -15.98 -5.91 9.92
N LEU A 287 -16.43 -5.16 8.91
CA LEU A 287 -17.80 -5.16 8.43
C LEU A 287 -17.87 -5.51 6.94
N ASP A 288 -18.84 -6.35 6.58
CA ASP A 288 -19.37 -6.41 5.22
C ASP A 288 -20.35 -5.24 4.99
N THR A 289 -20.13 -4.48 3.92
CA THR A 289 -20.97 -3.36 3.47
C THR A 289 -21.34 -3.48 1.99
N ASN A 290 -21.35 -4.71 1.45
CA ASN A 290 -21.74 -4.96 0.07
C ASN A 290 -23.22 -4.65 -0.23
N ASP A 291 -24.04 -4.29 0.76
CA ASP A 291 -25.37 -3.69 0.58
C ASP A 291 -25.33 -2.26 -0.02
N ALA A 292 -24.15 -1.70 -0.25
CA ALA A 292 -23.97 -0.40 -0.89
C ALA A 292 -24.71 -0.28 -2.25
N ALA A 293 -25.48 0.81 -2.38
CA ALA A 293 -26.33 1.08 -3.54
C ALA A 293 -25.54 1.28 -4.85
N VAL A 294 -24.34 1.84 -4.75
CA VAL A 294 -23.41 2.04 -5.86
C VAL A 294 -22.36 0.93 -5.84
N HIS A 295 -22.30 0.14 -6.90
CA HIS A 295 -21.28 -0.90 -7.15
C HIS A 295 -21.16 -2.05 -6.12
N GLY A 296 -22.03 -2.10 -5.10
CA GLY A 296 -22.22 -3.25 -4.21
C GLY A 296 -23.11 -4.34 -4.82
N ALA A 297 -24.13 -4.76 -4.06
CA ALA A 297 -24.95 -5.94 -4.33
C ALA A 297 -25.58 -5.94 -5.73
N SER A 298 -26.01 -4.78 -6.22
CA SER A 298 -26.57 -4.61 -7.57
C SER A 298 -25.60 -5.07 -8.67
N GLN A 299 -24.31 -4.76 -8.53
CA GLN A 299 -23.28 -5.15 -9.49
C GLN A 299 -22.96 -6.65 -9.39
N VAL A 300 -22.78 -7.16 -8.17
CA VAL A 300 -22.50 -8.58 -7.89
C VAL A 300 -23.63 -9.47 -8.40
N CYS A 301 -24.88 -9.11 -8.14
CA CYS A 301 -26.04 -9.92 -8.49
C CYS A 301 -26.45 -9.79 -9.97
N CYS A 302 -26.29 -8.61 -10.60
CA CYS A 302 -26.54 -8.49 -12.04
C CYS A 302 -25.50 -9.25 -12.90
N GLN A 303 -24.24 -9.40 -12.45
CA GLN A 303 -23.19 -10.09 -13.23
C GLN A 303 -23.01 -9.51 -14.65
N CYS A 304 -23.25 -8.21 -14.83
CA CYS A 304 -23.52 -7.63 -16.16
C CYS A 304 -22.35 -7.76 -17.13
N TYR A 305 -21.12 -7.64 -16.64
CA TYR A 305 -19.93 -7.81 -17.47
C TYR A 305 -19.73 -9.25 -17.98
N GLY A 306 -20.38 -10.25 -17.36
CA GLY A 306 -20.56 -11.58 -17.94
C GLY A 306 -21.64 -11.57 -19.03
N TYR A 307 -22.87 -11.17 -18.68
CA TYR A 307 -24.03 -11.26 -19.58
C TYR A 307 -23.97 -10.35 -20.81
N ARG A 308 -23.29 -9.19 -20.76
CA ARG A 308 -23.17 -8.28 -21.92
C ARG A 308 -22.65 -9.00 -23.17
N TRP A 309 -21.67 -9.89 -23.02
CA TRP A 309 -21.06 -10.60 -24.16
C TRP A 309 -21.99 -11.63 -24.79
N LYS A 310 -23.12 -11.97 -24.14
CA LYS A 310 -24.17 -12.82 -24.69
C LYS A 310 -25.22 -12.03 -25.49
N TYR A 311 -25.41 -10.75 -25.18
CA TYR A 311 -26.56 -9.96 -25.68
C TYR A 311 -26.20 -8.69 -26.48
N THR A 312 -25.00 -8.12 -26.33
CA THR A 312 -24.58 -6.87 -26.99
C THR A 312 -23.42 -7.08 -27.99
N GLN A 313 -23.46 -8.16 -28.78
CA GLN A 313 -22.39 -8.51 -29.75
C GLN A 313 -22.42 -7.71 -31.07
N ALA A 314 -22.88 -6.46 -31.07
CA ALA A 314 -22.75 -5.59 -32.24
C ALA A 314 -21.31 -5.03 -32.28
N PRO A 315 -20.49 -5.28 -33.32
CA PRO A 315 -19.07 -4.87 -33.35
C PRO A 315 -18.83 -3.36 -33.34
N ASP A 316 -19.89 -2.59 -33.61
CA ASP A 316 -19.97 -1.14 -33.64
C ASP A 316 -20.68 -0.52 -32.42
N ASP A 317 -21.28 -1.34 -31.54
CA ASP A 317 -21.89 -0.84 -30.31
C ASP A 317 -20.81 -0.44 -29.30
N THR A 318 -20.65 0.87 -29.17
CA THR A 318 -19.72 1.51 -28.22
C THR A 318 -20.39 1.93 -26.92
N THR A 319 -21.68 1.62 -26.74
CA THR A 319 -22.38 1.87 -25.49
C THR A 319 -22.00 0.80 -24.46
N ASP A 320 -21.91 1.21 -23.20
CA ASP A 320 -21.63 0.30 -22.10
C ASP A 320 -22.95 -0.05 -21.40
N PRO A 321 -23.57 -1.22 -21.69
CA PRO A 321 -24.90 -1.54 -21.18
C PRO A 321 -24.92 -1.54 -19.64
N CYS A 322 -23.79 -1.95 -19.02
CA CYS A 322 -23.66 -2.08 -17.57
C CYS A 322 -23.73 -0.76 -16.80
N LYS A 323 -23.74 0.40 -17.47
CA LYS A 323 -23.97 1.70 -16.81
C LYS A 323 -25.41 1.92 -16.39
N ASN A 324 -26.36 1.34 -17.12
CA ASN A 324 -27.80 1.54 -16.93
C ASN A 324 -28.57 0.22 -16.76
N THR A 325 -27.88 -0.92 -16.73
CA THR A 325 -28.48 -2.25 -16.50
C THR A 325 -29.20 -2.29 -15.15
N VAL A 326 -30.44 -2.75 -15.15
CA VAL A 326 -31.30 -2.91 -13.96
C VAL A 326 -31.87 -4.33 -13.87
N ARG A 327 -32.43 -4.66 -12.69
CA ARG A 327 -33.16 -5.90 -12.42
C ARG A 327 -34.18 -6.21 -13.53
N GLY A 328 -34.05 -7.39 -14.14
CA GLY A 328 -34.94 -7.87 -15.21
C GLY A 328 -34.44 -7.59 -16.63
N ASP A 329 -33.41 -6.76 -16.82
CA ASP A 329 -32.70 -6.68 -18.10
C ASP A 329 -32.00 -8.01 -18.39
N ARG A 330 -31.89 -8.39 -19.66
CA ARG A 330 -31.12 -9.59 -20.05
C ARG A 330 -29.65 -9.52 -19.65
N THR A 331 -29.11 -8.31 -19.50
CA THR A 331 -27.76 -8.04 -18.97
C THR A 331 -27.67 -8.09 -17.45
N CYS A 332 -28.76 -8.31 -16.71
CA CYS A 332 -28.78 -8.49 -15.27
C CYS A 332 -29.31 -9.89 -14.92
N ALA A 333 -28.47 -10.79 -14.39
CA ALA A 333 -28.84 -12.17 -14.07
C ALA A 333 -29.53 -12.92 -15.23
N GLY A 334 -29.20 -12.59 -16.49
CA GLY A 334 -29.85 -13.16 -17.69
C GLY A 334 -31.30 -12.71 -17.91
N GLY A 335 -31.82 -11.80 -17.09
CA GLY A 335 -33.24 -11.44 -16.97
C GLY A 335 -33.99 -12.21 -15.87
N ASP A 336 -33.32 -13.10 -15.12
CA ASP A 336 -33.93 -13.83 -14.01
C ASP A 336 -34.04 -12.91 -12.78
N THR A 337 -35.28 -12.57 -12.44
CA THR A 337 -35.57 -11.68 -11.31
C THR A 337 -35.57 -12.38 -9.96
N ASP A 338 -35.82 -13.70 -9.89
CA ASP A 338 -35.73 -14.44 -8.61
C ASP A 338 -34.25 -14.69 -8.27
N MET A 339 -33.42 -15.08 -9.25
CA MET A 339 -31.97 -15.18 -9.04
C MET A 339 -31.37 -13.85 -8.55
N TYR A 340 -31.76 -12.73 -9.16
CA TYR A 340 -31.33 -11.40 -8.70
C TYR A 340 -31.80 -11.11 -7.26
N ASP A 341 -33.10 -11.24 -6.97
CA ASP A 341 -33.65 -10.89 -5.66
C ASP A 341 -33.10 -11.76 -4.53
N LYS A 342 -32.87 -13.05 -4.77
CA LYS A 342 -32.28 -13.98 -3.80
C LYS A 342 -30.81 -13.67 -3.52
N CYS A 343 -30.09 -13.23 -4.55
CA CYS A 343 -28.70 -12.76 -4.40
C CYS A 343 -28.64 -11.49 -3.56
N ILE A 344 -29.46 -10.47 -3.86
CA ILE A 344 -29.55 -9.24 -3.07
C ILE A 344 -29.88 -9.56 -1.61
N ALA A 345 -30.94 -10.36 -1.37
CA ALA A 345 -31.36 -10.75 -0.03
C ALA A 345 -30.29 -11.51 0.78
N ARG A 346 -29.34 -12.20 0.12
CA ARG A 346 -28.18 -12.82 0.80
C ARG A 346 -27.17 -11.77 1.24
N ILE A 347 -26.83 -10.82 0.37
CA ILE A 347 -25.87 -9.76 0.68
C ILE A 347 -26.44 -8.81 1.77
N ASP A 348 -27.72 -8.45 1.66
CA ASP A 348 -28.44 -7.68 2.70
C ASP A 348 -28.40 -8.38 4.07
N ALA A 349 -28.49 -9.71 4.10
CA ALA A 349 -28.42 -10.48 5.33
C ALA A 349 -27.01 -10.43 5.97
N TRP A 350 -25.95 -10.45 5.17
CA TRP A 350 -24.57 -10.29 5.64
C TRP A 350 -24.30 -8.87 6.17
N ALA A 351 -24.71 -7.83 5.44
CA ALA A 351 -24.58 -6.45 5.89
C ALA A 351 -25.43 -6.17 7.15
N LYS A 352 -26.62 -6.77 7.25
CA LYS A 352 -27.42 -6.74 8.48
C LYS A 352 -26.71 -7.41 9.66
N ALA A 353 -26.08 -8.56 9.46
CA ALA A 353 -25.28 -9.21 10.51
C ALA A 353 -24.12 -8.33 10.99
N SER A 354 -23.45 -7.64 10.05
CA SER A 354 -22.41 -6.64 10.35
C SER A 354 -22.92 -5.45 11.14
N TYR A 355 -24.11 -4.94 10.81
CA TYR A 355 -24.75 -3.86 11.55
C TYR A 355 -25.16 -4.29 12.98
N ASP A 356 -25.81 -5.44 13.12
CA ASP A 356 -26.26 -5.95 14.42
C ASP A 356 -25.08 -6.30 15.33
N GLY A 357 -24.01 -6.88 14.76
CA GLY A 357 -22.75 -7.16 15.43
C GLY A 357 -22.06 -5.89 15.91
N ALA A 358 -21.92 -4.90 15.02
CA ALA A 358 -21.31 -3.62 15.36
C ALA A 358 -22.08 -2.88 16.47
N LEU A 359 -23.41 -2.84 16.43
CA LEU A 359 -24.24 -2.28 17.49
C LEU A 359 -23.98 -2.96 18.85
N LYS A 360 -23.96 -4.29 18.86
CA LYS A 360 -23.73 -5.10 20.07
C LYS A 360 -22.37 -4.80 20.68
N ASP A 361 -21.31 -4.86 19.88
CA ASP A 361 -19.94 -4.78 20.38
C ASP A 361 -19.52 -3.32 20.68
N LEU A 362 -19.97 -2.32 19.91
CA LEU A 362 -19.74 -0.90 20.22
C LEU A 362 -20.39 -0.48 21.55
N LYS A 363 -21.55 -1.06 21.87
CA LYS A 363 -22.24 -0.86 23.16
C LYS A 363 -21.50 -1.50 24.34
N ALA A 364 -20.78 -2.59 24.10
CA ALA A 364 -19.95 -3.27 25.10
C ALA A 364 -18.49 -2.77 25.13
N SER A 365 -18.08 -1.95 24.16
CA SER A 365 -16.69 -1.52 23.97
C SER A 365 -16.22 -0.55 25.04
N THR A 366 -15.15 -0.95 25.74
CA THR A 366 -14.36 -0.13 26.67
C THR A 366 -12.97 0.20 26.10
N ALA A 367 -12.76 0.05 24.79
CA ALA A 367 -11.47 0.33 24.15
C ALA A 367 -11.16 1.83 24.15
N ASP A 368 -9.87 2.18 24.09
CA ASP A 368 -9.43 3.57 23.98
C ASP A 368 -9.80 4.17 22.63
N PHE A 369 -9.69 3.36 21.57
CA PHE A 369 -10.09 3.73 20.21
C PHE A 369 -11.04 2.68 19.63
N LYS A 370 -12.03 3.14 18.87
CA LYS A 370 -12.99 2.31 18.14
C LYS A 370 -12.92 2.70 16.67
N ILE A 371 -12.53 1.77 15.82
CA ILE A 371 -12.39 2.00 14.38
C ILE A 371 -13.17 0.96 13.58
N ILE A 372 -13.69 1.39 12.42
CA ILE A 372 -14.37 0.52 11.47
C ILE A 372 -13.42 0.25 10.30
N ASN A 373 -13.33 -1.03 9.91
CA ASN A 373 -12.66 -1.51 8.72
C ASN A 373 -13.73 -2.14 7.81
N THR A 374 -13.91 -1.62 6.60
CA THR A 374 -14.91 -2.12 5.65
C THR A 374 -14.52 -1.72 4.21
N HIS A 375 -15.34 -2.04 3.21
CA HIS A 375 -15.05 -1.69 1.82
C HIS A 375 -15.70 -0.37 1.36
N PHE A 376 -16.96 -0.11 1.72
CA PHE A 376 -17.70 1.07 1.24
C PHE A 376 -17.74 2.23 2.25
N SER A 377 -17.64 3.47 1.74
CA SER A 377 -17.99 4.69 2.48
C SER A 377 -19.51 4.94 2.47
N PRO A 378 -20.13 5.33 3.60
CA PRO A 378 -21.54 5.69 3.68
C PRO A 378 -21.97 6.80 2.71
N HIS A 379 -21.23 7.91 2.62
CA HIS A 379 -21.65 9.06 1.80
C HIS A 379 -21.24 9.03 0.34
N TYR A 380 -20.33 8.14 -0.07
CA TYR A 380 -19.99 8.01 -1.50
C TYR A 380 -20.75 6.88 -2.20
N HIS A 381 -21.21 5.85 -1.48
CA HIS A 381 -21.71 4.62 -2.11
C HIS A 381 -23.06 4.11 -1.60
N MET A 382 -23.55 4.59 -0.44
CA MET A 382 -24.82 4.17 0.12
C MET A 382 -25.93 5.18 -0.19
N ASP A 383 -27.18 4.69 -0.22
CA ASP A 383 -28.35 5.58 -0.30
C ASP A 383 -28.55 6.36 1.02
N PRO A 384 -29.38 7.43 1.05
CA PRO A 384 -29.53 8.25 2.25
C PRO A 384 -30.01 7.49 3.50
N PRO A 385 -30.97 6.54 3.43
CA PRO A 385 -31.28 5.64 4.54
C PRO A 385 -30.09 4.85 5.10
N HIS A 386 -29.32 4.16 4.24
CA HIS A 386 -28.16 3.36 4.65
C HIS A 386 -27.02 4.25 5.18
N MET A 387 -26.78 5.41 4.55
CA MET A 387 -25.84 6.41 5.02
C MET A 387 -26.19 6.91 6.43
N GLN A 388 -27.45 7.31 6.66
CA GLN A 388 -27.89 7.82 7.96
C GLN A 388 -27.80 6.75 9.05
N LYS A 389 -28.15 5.49 8.73
CA LYS A 389 -28.05 4.35 9.63
C LYS A 389 -26.63 4.17 10.19
N TRP A 390 -25.59 4.34 9.37
CA TRP A 390 -24.20 4.27 9.84
C TRP A 390 -23.70 5.56 10.50
N TYR A 391 -24.19 6.73 10.09
CA TYR A 391 -23.95 8.00 10.78
C TYR A 391 -24.48 7.98 12.23
N ASP A 392 -25.69 7.45 12.43
CA ASP A 392 -26.29 7.32 13.76
C ASP A 392 -25.46 6.38 14.66
N VAL A 393 -24.91 5.28 14.12
CA VAL A 393 -24.01 4.37 14.85
C VAL A 393 -22.70 5.06 15.24
N THR A 394 -22.00 5.66 14.27
CA THR A 394 -20.69 6.28 14.52
C THR A 394 -20.79 7.42 15.55
N LYS A 395 -21.86 8.22 15.44
CA LYS A 395 -22.20 9.29 16.39
C LYS A 395 -22.59 8.79 17.78
N THR A 396 -23.44 7.76 17.87
CA THR A 396 -23.97 7.27 19.15
C THR A 396 -22.89 6.62 20.01
N TYR A 397 -21.96 5.89 19.40
CA TYR A 397 -20.96 5.09 20.12
C TYR A 397 -19.55 5.68 20.19
N GLY A 398 -19.34 6.84 19.55
CA GLY A 398 -18.04 7.53 19.50
C GLY A 398 -17.01 6.73 18.71
N VAL A 399 -17.32 6.41 17.45
CA VAL A 399 -16.36 5.79 16.53
C VAL A 399 -15.36 6.85 16.08
N HIS A 400 -14.06 6.57 16.21
CA HIS A 400 -12.98 7.52 15.91
C HIS A 400 -12.73 7.63 14.41
N ALA A 401 -12.65 6.49 13.73
CA ALA A 401 -12.32 6.41 12.32
C ALA A 401 -13.09 5.30 11.60
N TRP A 402 -13.57 5.60 10.39
CA TRP A 402 -14.08 4.66 9.41
C TRP A 402 -13.07 4.58 8.27
N PHE A 403 -12.51 3.40 8.01
CA PHE A 403 -11.59 3.17 6.91
C PHE A 403 -12.27 2.33 5.82
N ASN A 404 -12.16 2.76 4.57
CA ASN A 404 -12.77 2.09 3.43
C ASN A 404 -11.93 2.17 2.15
N GLY A 405 -12.21 1.28 1.20
CA GLY A 405 -11.60 1.25 -0.14
C GLY A 405 -12.59 1.70 -1.21
N HIS A 406 -12.74 0.87 -2.24
CA HIS A 406 -13.74 0.91 -3.32
C HIS A 406 -13.58 2.04 -4.35
N THR A 407 -13.62 3.29 -3.91
CA THR A 407 -13.22 4.39 -4.82
C THR A 407 -11.70 4.42 -4.83
N HIS A 408 -11.09 4.25 -6.01
CA HIS A 408 -9.66 3.94 -6.13
C HIS A 408 -8.68 5.10 -5.87
N GLY A 409 -8.93 5.91 -4.84
CA GLY A 409 -8.14 7.07 -4.45
C GLY A 409 -8.27 7.35 -2.95
N PHE A 410 -7.74 8.49 -2.51
CA PHE A 410 -7.70 8.84 -1.09
C PHE A 410 -8.45 10.13 -0.78
N ASN A 411 -9.20 10.13 0.32
CA ASN A 411 -9.78 11.31 0.93
C ASN A 411 -9.73 11.21 2.46
N HIS A 412 -10.06 12.33 3.08
CA HIS A 412 -10.26 12.44 4.51
C HIS A 412 -11.42 13.40 4.77
N ASP A 413 -12.52 12.86 5.26
CA ASP A 413 -13.72 13.60 5.60
C ASP A 413 -13.98 13.55 7.10
N VAL A 414 -14.63 14.59 7.64
CA VAL A 414 -14.90 14.72 9.08
C VAL A 414 -16.37 15.06 9.29
N ALA A 415 -17.01 14.31 10.19
CA ALA A 415 -18.39 14.55 10.57
C ALA A 415 -18.54 15.69 11.59
N LYS A 416 -19.74 16.29 11.64
CA LYS A 416 -20.14 17.25 12.69
C LYS A 416 -20.04 16.70 14.13
N TRP A 417 -19.90 15.39 14.32
CA TRP A 417 -19.67 14.72 15.60
C TRP A 417 -18.24 14.16 15.77
N ASN A 418 -17.29 14.63 14.95
CA ASN A 418 -15.86 14.33 15.00
C ASN A 418 -15.45 12.87 14.67
N THR A 419 -16.33 12.01 14.18
CA THR A 419 -15.87 10.78 13.48
C THR A 419 -15.17 11.17 12.18
N HIS A 420 -14.03 10.54 11.93
CA HIS A 420 -13.28 10.69 10.69
C HIS A 420 -13.59 9.55 9.71
N PHE A 421 -13.66 9.86 8.43
CA PHE A 421 -13.83 8.90 7.34
C PHE A 421 -12.59 9.00 6.44
N PHE A 422 -11.93 7.87 6.21
CA PHE A 422 -10.67 7.77 5.48
C PHE A 422 -10.83 6.76 4.34
N GLN A 423 -10.92 7.26 3.12
CA GLN A 423 -10.88 6.41 1.94
C GLN A 423 -9.43 6.13 1.54
N ASN A 424 -9.16 4.87 1.20
CA ASN A 424 -7.82 4.31 1.12
C ASN A 424 -7.72 3.23 0.01
N GLY A 425 -8.33 3.52 -1.14
CA GLY A 425 -8.56 2.52 -2.19
C GLY A 425 -7.54 2.46 -3.33
N ALA A 426 -6.31 2.94 -3.14
CA ALA A 426 -5.28 2.84 -4.20
C ALA A 426 -4.06 2.03 -3.76
N GLY A 427 -4.32 0.85 -3.20
CA GLY A 427 -3.30 -0.15 -2.84
C GLY A 427 -2.61 -0.81 -4.05
N GLY A 428 -3.07 -0.52 -5.27
CA GLY A 428 -2.40 -0.91 -6.51
C GLY A 428 -2.89 -2.20 -7.16
N GLY A 429 -4.01 -2.77 -6.69
CA GLY A 429 -4.67 -3.92 -7.33
C GLY A 429 -5.39 -3.54 -8.63
N ILE A 430 -5.76 -2.27 -8.75
CA ILE A 430 -6.43 -1.66 -9.90
C ILE A 430 -5.77 -0.30 -10.18
N PHE A 431 -6.10 0.36 -11.30
CA PHE A 431 -5.59 1.71 -11.55
C PHE A 431 -6.20 2.71 -10.56
N SER A 432 -5.36 3.52 -9.94
CA SER A 432 -5.81 4.59 -9.04
C SER A 432 -6.53 5.72 -9.79
N GLU A 433 -7.47 6.40 -9.14
CA GLU A 433 -8.25 7.52 -9.66
C GLU A 433 -8.14 8.77 -8.77
N SER A 434 -8.66 9.91 -9.26
CA SER A 434 -8.86 11.09 -8.42
C SER A 434 -10.08 10.90 -7.52
N ALA A 435 -9.91 11.09 -6.21
CA ALA A 435 -11.06 11.18 -5.31
C ALA A 435 -11.82 12.50 -5.51
N ALA A 436 -13.08 12.54 -5.07
CA ALA A 436 -13.93 13.71 -5.07
C ALA A 436 -14.30 14.12 -3.63
N PRO A 437 -14.60 15.41 -3.36
CA PRO A 437 -15.09 15.85 -2.06
C PRO A 437 -16.58 15.51 -1.85
N VAL A 438 -17.00 15.43 -0.58
CA VAL A 438 -18.40 15.32 -0.18
C VAL A 438 -19.19 16.53 -0.69
N THR A 439 -20.28 16.25 -1.42
CA THR A 439 -21.17 17.28 -2.00
C THR A 439 -22.67 16.97 -1.84
N ASN A 440 -23.02 15.78 -1.33
CA ASN A 440 -24.40 15.27 -1.29
C ASN A 440 -25.11 15.46 0.06
N ASN A 441 -24.42 15.90 1.10
CA ASN A 441 -24.97 16.13 2.44
C ASN A 441 -24.23 17.25 3.17
N ASP A 442 -24.76 17.70 4.31
CA ASP A 442 -24.16 18.74 5.16
C ASP A 442 -23.63 18.19 6.50
N GLN A 443 -23.69 16.87 6.73
CA GLN A 443 -23.31 16.23 7.99
C GLN A 443 -21.83 15.90 8.08
N VAL A 444 -21.19 15.67 6.93
CA VAL A 444 -19.76 15.36 6.76
C VAL A 444 -19.15 16.34 5.76
N SER A 445 -17.92 16.79 6.05
CA SER A 445 -17.17 17.72 5.20
C SER A 445 -15.77 17.18 4.89
N SER A 446 -15.36 17.24 3.62
CA SER A 446 -14.01 16.90 3.21
C SER A 446 -12.98 17.88 3.75
N THR A 447 -11.98 17.34 4.46
CA THR A 447 -10.82 18.08 4.95
C THR A 447 -9.64 17.95 3.98
N TRP A 448 -9.50 16.79 3.32
CA TRP A 448 -8.51 16.59 2.26
C TRP A 448 -9.01 15.60 1.21
N VAL A 449 -8.58 15.80 -0.03
CA VAL A 449 -8.85 14.93 -1.19
C VAL A 449 -7.55 14.86 -2.00
N ALA A 450 -7.09 13.65 -2.30
CA ALA A 450 -5.89 13.46 -3.09
C ALA A 450 -6.15 13.81 -4.57
N LYS A 451 -5.26 14.62 -5.16
CA LYS A 451 -5.35 15.00 -6.58
C LYS A 451 -4.58 14.02 -7.46
N GLY A 452 -5.00 13.95 -8.72
CA GLY A 452 -4.37 13.08 -9.70
C GLY A 452 -4.70 11.63 -9.42
N HIS A 453 -3.70 10.76 -9.50
CA HIS A 453 -3.92 9.32 -9.46
C HIS A 453 -2.78 8.68 -8.64
N PRO A 454 -2.71 8.93 -7.33
CA PRO A 454 -1.67 8.38 -6.48
C PRO A 454 -1.94 6.91 -6.16
N TYR A 455 -0.87 6.13 -5.99
CA TYR A 455 -0.93 4.87 -5.24
C TYR A 455 -0.36 5.07 -3.84
N GLY A 456 -0.75 4.20 -2.91
CA GLY A 456 -0.34 4.35 -1.53
C GLY A 456 -1.15 3.51 -0.54
N PHE A 457 -0.99 3.85 0.72
CA PHE A 457 -1.66 3.24 1.87
C PHE A 457 -1.63 4.24 3.04
N MET A 458 -2.12 3.85 4.21
CA MET A 458 -2.06 4.66 5.43
C MET A 458 -1.24 4.01 6.55
N GLU A 459 -0.42 4.82 7.21
CA GLU A 459 0.19 4.52 8.51
C GLU A 459 -0.75 4.98 9.62
N LEU A 460 -1.03 4.09 10.59
CA LEU A 460 -1.81 4.39 11.78
C LEU A 460 -0.88 4.29 13.00
N SER A 461 -0.88 5.31 13.86
CA SER A 461 -0.12 5.31 15.12
C SER A 461 -1.00 5.78 16.26
N PHE A 462 -1.18 4.92 17.27
CA PHE A 462 -2.01 5.18 18.44
C PHE A 462 -1.11 5.48 19.64
N THR A 463 -1.37 6.61 20.30
CA THR A 463 -0.81 6.98 21.60
C THR A 463 -1.87 6.78 22.69
N LYS A 464 -1.61 7.20 23.93
CA LYS A 464 -2.65 7.21 24.99
C LYS A 464 -3.78 8.22 24.74
N ASN A 465 -3.55 9.18 23.84
CA ASN A 465 -4.42 10.36 23.64
C ASN A 465 -4.88 10.52 22.19
N TRP A 466 -4.11 10.02 21.21
CA TRP A 466 -4.27 10.33 19.79
C TRP A 466 -4.20 9.10 18.90
N LEU A 467 -5.03 9.05 17.86
CA LEU A 467 -4.83 8.24 16.66
C LEU A 467 -4.27 9.17 15.57
N LYS A 468 -3.01 9.00 15.19
CA LYS A 468 -2.41 9.62 14.01
C LYS A 468 -2.70 8.75 12.79
N VAL A 469 -3.31 9.32 11.75
CA VAL A 469 -3.44 8.71 10.43
C VAL A 469 -2.58 9.52 9.46
N GLN A 470 -1.69 8.84 8.74
CA GLN A 470 -0.70 9.45 7.83
C GLN A 470 -0.76 8.76 6.48
N PHE A 471 -1.12 9.49 5.42
CA PHE A 471 -1.09 8.99 4.05
C PHE A 471 0.36 8.81 3.57
N VAL A 472 0.61 7.71 2.86
CA VAL A 472 1.93 7.29 2.36
C VAL A 472 1.88 7.00 0.86
N SER A 473 2.86 7.52 0.12
CA SER A 473 3.05 7.31 -1.32
C SER A 473 4.54 7.31 -1.71
N PHE A 474 4.83 7.25 -3.01
CA PHE A 474 6.18 7.31 -3.58
C PHE A 474 6.77 8.72 -3.42
N ASP A 475 8.06 8.82 -3.09
CA ASP A 475 8.79 10.08 -3.20
C ASP A 475 9.24 10.37 -4.64
N LYS A 476 9.86 11.54 -4.83
CA LYS A 476 10.31 12.05 -6.15
C LYS A 476 11.52 11.29 -6.74
N SER A 477 12.13 10.37 -6.01
CA SER A 477 13.31 9.60 -6.47
C SER A 477 12.94 8.28 -7.15
N TRP A 478 11.66 7.90 -7.14
CA TRP A 478 11.14 6.80 -7.94
C TRP A 478 11.14 7.13 -9.43
N ASP A 479 11.72 6.25 -10.24
CA ASP A 479 11.75 6.33 -11.71
C ASP A 479 11.31 4.99 -12.32
N PHE A 480 10.00 4.90 -12.60
CA PHE A 480 9.31 3.67 -13.02
C PHE A 480 9.52 3.31 -14.49
N LYS A 481 9.73 2.02 -14.79
CA LYS A 481 10.04 1.52 -16.15
C LYS A 481 9.01 0.54 -16.74
N GLY A 482 7.79 0.48 -16.21
CA GLY A 482 6.71 -0.35 -16.76
C GLY A 482 7.07 -1.84 -16.78
N PHE A 483 7.09 -2.44 -17.98
CA PHE A 483 7.43 -3.86 -18.21
C PHE A 483 8.81 -4.29 -17.68
N ASN A 484 9.72 -3.35 -17.39
CA ASN A 484 11.03 -3.61 -16.81
C ASN A 484 11.03 -3.34 -15.29
N PHE A 485 10.49 -4.27 -14.51
CA PHE A 485 10.55 -4.19 -13.03
C PHE A 485 11.99 -3.90 -12.53
N ALA A 486 12.97 -4.64 -13.04
CA ALA A 486 14.38 -4.55 -12.61
C ALA A 486 15.09 -3.24 -12.99
N ASP A 487 14.58 -2.47 -13.96
CA ASP A 487 15.17 -1.19 -14.36
C ASP A 487 14.56 0.01 -13.60
N THR A 488 13.50 -0.22 -12.82
CA THR A 488 12.88 0.82 -12.00
C THR A 488 13.83 1.27 -10.89
N THR A 489 14.14 2.56 -10.85
CA THR A 489 14.91 3.11 -9.73
C THR A 489 13.96 3.23 -8.55
N LYS A 490 14.18 2.41 -7.51
CA LYS A 490 13.45 2.48 -6.25
C LYS A 490 13.83 3.77 -5.53
N GLY A 491 12.83 4.56 -5.17
CA GLY A 491 12.97 5.71 -4.28
C GLY A 491 12.60 5.38 -2.83
N GLY A 492 12.46 6.42 -2.01
CA GLY A 492 12.01 6.32 -0.62
C GLY A 492 10.50 6.58 -0.46
N ILE A 493 10.11 6.91 0.78
CA ILE A 493 8.71 7.14 1.16
C ILE A 493 8.38 8.63 1.21
N ALA A 494 7.31 9.05 0.52
CA ALA A 494 6.63 10.31 0.77
C ALA A 494 5.50 10.14 1.80
N ARG A 495 5.55 10.94 2.88
CA ARG A 495 4.48 11.07 3.86
C ARG A 495 3.72 12.38 3.61
N GLY A 496 2.45 12.26 3.21
CA GLY A 496 1.60 13.37 2.76
C GLY A 496 0.63 13.89 3.82
N HIS A 497 -0.66 13.92 3.46
CA HIS A 497 -1.76 14.28 4.37
C HIS A 497 -1.70 13.49 5.69
N CYS A 498 -1.94 14.18 6.80
CA CYS A 498 -1.77 13.63 8.13
C CYS A 498 -2.69 14.32 9.13
N TRP A 499 -3.34 13.51 9.97
CA TRP A 499 -4.28 14.00 10.96
C TRP A 499 -4.19 13.26 12.29
N PHE A 500 -4.38 13.98 13.40
CA PHE A 500 -4.49 13.43 14.74
C PHE A 500 -5.95 13.48 15.22
N VAL A 501 -6.55 12.31 15.39
CA VAL A 501 -7.89 12.10 15.95
C VAL A 501 -7.80 11.96 17.47
N PRO A 502 -8.51 12.77 18.28
CA PRO A 502 -8.42 12.71 19.73
C PRO A 502 -9.24 11.54 20.28
N LYS A 503 -8.69 10.86 21.30
CA LYS A 503 -9.34 9.73 22.00
C LYS A 503 -10.73 10.06 22.55
N ASN A 504 -11.01 11.30 22.91
CA ASN A 504 -12.28 11.72 23.50
C ASN A 504 -13.26 12.38 22.50
N LEU A 505 -12.90 12.50 21.21
CA LEU A 505 -13.71 13.09 20.14
C LEU A 505 -14.37 14.45 20.47
N ASN A 506 -13.74 15.23 21.36
CA ASN A 506 -14.24 16.54 21.80
C ASN A 506 -13.97 17.68 20.80
N SER A 507 -13.23 17.38 19.73
CA SER A 507 -12.78 18.29 18.69
C SER A 507 -12.58 17.49 17.39
N PRO A 508 -12.58 18.13 16.21
CA PRO A 508 -12.34 17.46 14.93
C PRO A 508 -10.86 17.06 14.73
N GLY A 509 -10.08 16.96 15.80
CA GLY A 509 -8.64 16.69 15.74
C GLY A 509 -7.82 17.84 15.16
N VAL A 510 -6.55 17.54 14.86
CA VAL A 510 -5.59 18.52 14.33
C VAL A 510 -4.76 17.96 13.18
N GLU A 511 -4.54 18.78 12.17
CA GLU A 511 -3.62 18.51 11.06
C GLU A 511 -2.17 18.47 11.54
N CYS A 512 -1.38 17.53 11.03
CA CYS A 512 0.03 17.44 11.40
C CYS A 512 0.86 18.60 10.80
N LYS A 513 1.86 19.07 11.55
CA LYS A 513 2.92 19.99 11.13
C LYS A 513 3.68 19.45 9.90
N SER A 514 3.77 18.13 9.73
CA SER A 514 4.36 17.48 8.53
C SER A 514 3.61 17.85 7.24
N SER A 515 2.28 17.93 7.28
CA SER A 515 1.46 18.33 6.12
C SER A 515 1.70 19.80 5.71
N LYS A 516 2.21 20.64 6.63
CA LYS A 516 2.49 22.07 6.41
C LYS A 516 3.94 22.37 6.05
N ARG A 517 4.91 21.64 6.62
CA ARG A 517 6.35 21.96 6.47
C ARG A 517 6.88 21.84 5.03
N THR A 518 6.27 21.00 4.20
CA THR A 518 6.67 20.82 2.79
C THR A 518 6.49 22.11 1.95
N ILE A 519 5.65 23.05 2.39
CA ILE A 519 5.41 24.33 1.69
C ILE A 519 6.62 25.28 1.79
N VAL A 520 7.42 25.22 2.86
CA VAL A 520 8.42 26.25 3.18
C VAL A 520 9.77 26.07 2.47
N ILE A 521 10.14 24.85 2.09
CA ILE A 521 11.47 24.54 1.51
C ILE A 521 11.51 24.85 -0.01
N ALA A 522 10.37 25.05 -0.67
CA ALA A 522 10.26 25.16 -2.13
C ALA A 522 10.42 26.58 -2.73
N VAL A 523 10.91 27.58 -1.98
CA VAL A 523 11.06 28.97 -2.45
C VAL A 523 12.52 29.35 -2.77
N GLY A 524 13.50 28.50 -2.42
CA GLY A 524 14.91 28.69 -2.76
C GLY A 524 15.28 28.12 -4.14
N LEU A 525 15.95 28.94 -4.96
CA LEU A 525 16.64 28.58 -6.23
C LEU A 525 15.77 28.28 -7.47
N LEU A 526 15.31 29.35 -8.13
CA LEU A 526 14.90 29.37 -9.54
C LEU A 526 15.84 30.26 -10.38
N VAL A 527 17.10 29.86 -10.58
CA VAL A 527 17.98 30.44 -11.62
C VAL A 527 18.96 29.40 -12.19
N ALA A 528 18.68 28.92 -13.41
CA ALA A 528 19.64 28.62 -14.50
C ALA A 528 18.94 27.75 -15.57
N VAL A 529 18.94 28.22 -16.82
CA VAL A 529 18.30 27.54 -17.98
C VAL A 529 19.28 27.50 -19.16
N ALA A 530 19.15 26.45 -19.99
CA ALA A 530 19.73 26.28 -21.33
C ALA A 530 21.26 26.01 -21.40
N VAL A 531 21.71 24.82 -21.81
CA VAL A 531 21.73 24.21 -23.17
C VAL A 531 22.96 24.63 -23.97
N ALA A 532 23.80 23.65 -24.33
CA ALA A 532 24.85 23.79 -25.32
C ALA A 532 24.28 23.53 -26.73
N VAL A 533 24.40 24.51 -27.63
CA VAL A 533 24.03 24.38 -29.04
C VAL A 533 25.30 24.17 -29.87
N VAL A 534 25.31 23.15 -30.73
CA VAL A 534 26.36 22.95 -31.72
C VAL A 534 26.15 23.92 -32.88
N ILE A 535 27.19 24.68 -33.20
CA ILE A 535 27.19 25.70 -34.26
C ILE A 535 27.26 25.03 -35.64
N VAL A 536 26.32 25.37 -36.53
CA VAL A 536 26.52 25.31 -37.99
C VAL A 536 26.09 26.65 -38.60
N LEU A 537 27.06 27.33 -39.22
CA LEU A 537 26.88 28.62 -39.90
C LEU A 537 26.40 28.40 -41.35
N VAL A 538 25.27 29.02 -41.74
CA VAL A 538 25.09 29.59 -43.09
C VAL A 538 24.29 30.90 -42.99
N VAL A 539 24.67 31.89 -43.80
CA VAL A 539 24.21 33.29 -43.81
C VAL A 539 22.88 33.47 -44.58
N GLY A 540 21.97 34.35 -44.13
CA GLY A 540 20.64 34.50 -44.78
C GLY A 540 19.74 35.70 -44.43
N LYS A 541 20.31 36.87 -44.11
CA LYS A 541 19.74 38.25 -44.20
C LYS A 541 18.24 38.44 -44.57
N GLY A 542 17.45 39.11 -43.70
CA GLY A 542 16.14 39.70 -44.06
C GLY A 542 15.39 40.36 -42.88
N SER A 543 14.98 41.62 -43.01
CA SER A 543 14.41 42.44 -41.92
C SER A 543 12.87 42.48 -41.89
N SER A 544 12.38 42.97 -40.74
CA SER A 544 11.00 43.36 -40.38
C SER A 544 10.17 44.10 -41.44
N ASP A 545 8.85 43.88 -41.44
CA ASP A 545 7.87 44.90 -40.99
C ASP A 545 6.45 44.34 -40.80
N ALA A 546 5.51 45.18 -40.34
CA ALA A 546 4.31 44.77 -39.61
C ALA A 546 2.95 44.97 -40.32
N SER A 547 1.90 44.41 -39.68
CA SER A 547 0.47 44.82 -39.68
C SER A 547 -0.57 44.09 -40.58
N ASN A 548 -1.58 43.53 -39.87
CA ASN A 548 -3.02 43.42 -40.17
C ASN A 548 -3.49 43.12 -41.62
N SER A 549 -4.08 41.96 -41.93
CA SER A 549 -5.45 41.58 -41.51
C SER A 549 -6.10 40.58 -42.48
N SER A 550 -7.17 39.93 -42.02
CA SER A 550 -8.15 39.11 -42.76
C SER A 550 -7.66 37.92 -43.62
N GLY A 551 -7.65 36.75 -42.97
CA GLY A 551 -8.46 35.62 -43.44
C GLY A 551 -7.92 34.72 -44.55
N ASP A 552 -7.37 33.57 -44.16
CA ASP A 552 -7.92 32.31 -44.68
C ASP A 552 -7.76 31.15 -43.67
N LYS A 553 -8.53 30.08 -43.86
CA LYS A 553 -8.54 28.89 -42.99
C LYS A 553 -7.31 28.02 -43.25
N SER A 554 -6.49 27.82 -42.22
CA SER A 554 -5.52 26.72 -42.18
C SER A 554 -5.61 25.95 -40.88
N THR A 555 -5.75 24.62 -40.99
CA THR A 555 -5.73 23.68 -39.88
C THR A 555 -4.29 23.41 -39.44
N THR A 556 -3.91 23.89 -38.25
CA THR A 556 -2.63 23.53 -37.63
C THR A 556 -2.90 22.81 -36.31
N ALA A 557 -2.31 21.63 -36.14
CA ALA A 557 -2.47 20.82 -34.95
C ALA A 557 -1.92 21.55 -33.71
N THR A 558 -2.73 21.62 -32.65
CA THR A 558 -2.26 22.06 -31.33
C THR A 558 -1.43 20.92 -30.72
N THR A 559 -0.12 21.03 -30.78
CA THR A 559 0.79 20.16 -30.04
C THR A 559 0.53 20.33 -28.54
N LEU A 560 0.04 19.26 -27.89
CA LEU A 560 -0.06 19.22 -26.44
C LEU A 560 1.35 19.36 -25.84
N ALA A 561 1.50 20.31 -24.91
CA ALA A 561 2.73 20.49 -24.17
C ALA A 561 3.06 19.22 -23.34
N PRO A 562 4.35 18.91 -23.09
CA PRO A 562 4.72 17.71 -22.32
C PRO A 562 4.06 17.67 -20.95
N ALA A 563 3.50 16.50 -20.60
CA ALA A 563 2.90 16.29 -19.28
C ALA A 563 3.97 16.41 -18.18
N LYS A 564 3.64 17.15 -17.11
CA LYS A 564 4.50 17.23 -15.91
C LYS A 564 4.43 15.94 -15.12
N ASN A 565 5.59 15.52 -14.60
CA ASN A 565 5.66 14.51 -13.53
C ASN A 565 4.93 15.01 -12.29
N VAL A 566 4.26 14.10 -11.58
CA VAL A 566 3.60 14.37 -10.30
C VAL A 566 4.64 14.82 -9.27
N THR A 567 4.30 15.86 -8.50
CA THR A 567 5.17 16.45 -7.49
C THR A 567 4.54 16.34 -6.10
N ALA A 568 5.34 16.53 -5.04
CA ALA A 568 4.84 16.59 -3.67
C ALA A 568 3.74 17.66 -3.47
N ASN A 569 3.67 18.69 -4.31
CA ASN A 569 2.62 19.71 -4.26
C ASN A 569 1.25 19.18 -4.71
N ASP A 570 1.22 18.11 -5.52
CA ASP A 570 -0.01 17.50 -6.00
C ASP A 570 -0.66 16.60 -4.93
N LEU A 571 0.13 16.12 -3.96
CA LEU A 571 -0.36 15.42 -2.76
C LEU A 571 -0.89 16.37 -1.67
N LEU A 572 -0.57 17.67 -1.77
CA LEU A 572 -0.91 18.72 -0.82
C LEU A 572 -2.10 19.54 -1.35
N GLY A 573 -3.29 18.95 -1.28
CA GLY A 573 -4.55 19.57 -1.70
C GLY A 573 -4.74 21.00 -1.15
N THR A 574 -5.48 21.82 -1.90
CA THR A 574 -5.70 23.24 -1.59
C THR A 574 -6.31 23.43 -0.21
N THR A 575 -5.53 24.01 0.72
CA THR A 575 -5.99 24.38 2.05
C THR A 575 -7.06 25.46 1.97
N ILE A 576 -8.24 25.18 2.53
CA ILE A 576 -9.28 26.19 2.74
C ILE A 576 -8.83 27.06 3.93
N ALA A 577 -8.85 28.38 3.74
CA ALA A 577 -8.29 29.31 4.71
C ALA A 577 -9.02 29.29 6.07
N PRO A 578 -8.31 29.40 7.22
CA PRO A 578 -8.96 29.50 8.53
C PRO A 578 -9.71 30.81 8.71
N ALA A 579 -10.71 30.81 9.60
CA ALA A 579 -11.37 32.04 10.04
C ALA A 579 -10.36 33.01 10.70
N PRO A 580 -10.43 34.33 10.43
CA PRO A 580 -9.45 35.29 10.95
C PRO A 580 -9.66 35.57 12.44
N GLY A 581 -8.59 35.49 13.26
CA GLY A 581 -8.65 35.96 14.65
C GLY A 581 -7.63 35.41 15.66
N ALA A 582 -6.78 34.43 15.32
CA ALA A 582 -5.88 33.79 16.30
C ALA A 582 -4.43 34.32 16.24
N THR A 583 -4.08 35.24 17.13
CA THR A 583 -2.68 35.59 17.44
C THR A 583 -2.05 34.53 18.35
N THR A 584 -0.93 33.94 17.94
CA THR A 584 -0.14 33.03 18.77
C THR A 584 1.31 33.51 18.90
N THR A 585 1.80 33.60 20.13
CA THR A 585 3.23 33.85 20.42
C THR A 585 3.99 32.53 20.33
N PRO A 586 5.15 32.45 19.64
CA PRO A 586 5.84 31.18 19.44
C PRO A 586 6.56 30.68 20.70
N ALA A 587 6.49 29.36 20.95
CA ALA A 587 7.46 28.65 21.78
C ALA A 587 8.68 28.25 20.92
N PRO A 588 9.89 28.11 21.50
CA PRO A 588 11.12 28.03 20.71
C PRO A 588 11.25 26.75 19.88
N SER A 589 11.72 26.91 18.64
CA SER A 589 12.20 25.82 17.80
C SER A 589 13.36 25.07 18.46
N PRO A 590 13.67 23.83 18.02
CA PRO A 590 14.98 23.21 18.28
C PRO A 590 16.10 24.20 17.94
N ALA A 591 17.12 24.30 18.81
CA ALA A 591 18.14 25.34 18.73
C ALA A 591 19.04 25.27 17.48
N SER A 592 18.98 24.16 16.73
CA SER A 592 19.72 23.96 15.48
C SER A 592 18.88 23.17 14.48
N ASP A 593 19.04 23.50 13.19
CA ASP A 593 18.49 22.76 12.06
C ASP A 593 19.18 21.39 11.92
N PRO A 594 18.44 20.26 11.89
CA PRO A 594 19.03 18.92 11.74
C PRO A 594 19.81 18.73 10.43
N GLU A 595 19.48 19.45 9.34
CA GLU A 595 20.24 19.41 8.09
C GLU A 595 21.60 20.14 8.21
N THR A 596 21.74 21.02 9.21
CA THR A 596 23.03 21.62 9.63
C THR A 596 23.70 20.85 10.77
N GLY A 597 23.04 19.80 11.28
CA GLY A 597 23.49 18.99 12.39
C GLY A 597 24.78 18.25 12.04
N LYS A 598 25.88 18.58 12.72
CA LYS A 598 27.12 17.82 12.59
C LYS A 598 26.94 16.46 13.26
N ALA A 599 27.10 15.39 12.51
CA ALA A 599 27.16 14.05 13.08
C ALA A 599 28.30 13.99 14.11
N VAL A 600 27.98 13.52 15.33
CA VAL A 600 28.97 13.26 16.40
C VAL A 600 29.43 11.80 16.41
N LEU A 601 28.72 10.94 15.67
CA LEU A 601 29.03 9.53 15.47
C LEU A 601 28.58 9.14 14.06
N THR A 602 29.38 8.34 13.35
CA THR A 602 28.98 7.76 12.05
C THR A 602 29.30 6.26 12.03
N MET A 603 28.54 5.51 11.24
CA MET A 603 28.77 4.09 10.97
C MET A 603 28.43 3.79 9.51
N LEU A 604 28.93 2.68 8.99
CA LEU A 604 28.55 2.15 7.69
C LEU A 604 27.83 0.81 7.85
N ALA A 605 27.05 0.43 6.85
CA ALA A 605 26.33 -0.84 6.80
C ALA A 605 26.60 -1.54 5.46
N ILE A 606 26.65 -2.87 5.48
CA ILE A 606 26.77 -3.70 4.30
C ILE A 606 25.93 -4.98 4.45
N GLY A 607 25.23 -5.37 3.37
CA GLY A 607 24.57 -6.66 3.23
C GLY A 607 25.49 -7.71 2.61
N ASP A 608 24.92 -8.78 2.06
CA ASP A 608 25.57 -10.00 1.59
C ASP A 608 26.88 -9.75 0.80
N TRP A 609 27.95 -10.46 1.17
CA TRP A 609 29.27 -10.26 0.57
C TRP A 609 30.12 -11.55 0.64
N GLY A 610 31.43 -11.46 0.40
CA GLY A 610 32.31 -12.63 0.53
C GLY A 610 32.33 -13.60 -0.66
N SER A 611 31.94 -13.11 -1.85
CA SER A 611 31.80 -13.94 -3.07
C SER A 611 33.04 -14.77 -3.41
N THR A 612 32.81 -15.89 -4.09
CA THR A 612 33.84 -16.93 -4.26
C THR A 612 35.13 -16.47 -4.94
N THR A 613 36.23 -17.08 -4.52
CA THR A 613 37.60 -16.81 -4.96
C THR A 613 37.91 -17.44 -6.33
N GLY A 614 38.89 -16.89 -7.04
CA GLY A 614 39.41 -17.50 -8.28
C GLY A 614 39.07 -16.78 -9.59
N LYS A 615 38.30 -15.68 -9.53
CA LYS A 615 37.99 -14.81 -10.67
C LYS A 615 39.25 -14.35 -11.39
N LYS A 616 39.32 -14.54 -12.71
CA LYS A 616 40.37 -14.00 -13.59
C LYS A 616 39.77 -13.00 -14.58
N SER A 617 40.62 -12.13 -15.12
CA SER A 617 40.26 -11.31 -16.27
C SER A 617 40.49 -12.13 -17.54
N GLY A 618 39.49 -12.21 -18.41
CA GLY A 618 39.51 -13.00 -19.64
C GLY A 618 38.53 -12.45 -20.67
N SER A 619 38.80 -12.70 -21.95
CA SER A 619 37.96 -12.25 -23.08
C SER A 619 36.92 -13.30 -23.52
N SER A 620 36.91 -14.48 -22.90
CA SER A 620 36.04 -15.60 -23.24
C SER A 620 35.59 -16.40 -22.02
N LEU A 621 34.50 -17.17 -22.19
CA LEU A 621 33.98 -18.15 -21.23
C LEU A 621 35.07 -19.08 -20.66
N ASP A 622 36.06 -19.46 -21.47
CA ASP A 622 37.12 -20.41 -21.09
C ASP A 622 38.31 -19.76 -20.37
N THR A 623 38.39 -18.42 -20.36
CA THR A 623 39.53 -17.67 -19.78
C THR A 623 39.18 -16.86 -18.53
N ALA A 624 37.88 -16.70 -18.22
CA ALA A 624 37.41 -15.95 -17.05
C ALA A 624 37.73 -16.62 -15.69
N GLY A 625 37.93 -17.94 -15.63
CA GLY A 625 38.04 -18.66 -14.35
C GLY A 625 36.67 -18.82 -13.67
N ASP A 626 36.64 -19.17 -12.38
CA ASP A 626 35.36 -19.29 -11.66
C ASP A 626 34.76 -17.89 -11.41
N PRO A 627 33.52 -17.62 -11.85
CA PRO A 627 32.91 -16.31 -11.74
C PRO A 627 32.38 -15.97 -10.33
N GLY A 628 32.31 -16.97 -9.46
CA GLY A 628 31.75 -16.90 -8.12
C GLY A 628 30.23 -16.78 -8.07
N SER A 629 29.72 -16.85 -6.84
CA SER A 629 28.31 -16.84 -6.46
C SER A 629 27.39 -15.90 -7.26
N CYS A 630 27.77 -14.61 -7.36
CA CYS A 630 27.02 -13.56 -8.06
C CYS A 630 26.62 -13.89 -9.51
N CYS A 631 27.34 -14.83 -10.11
CA CYS A 631 27.63 -14.78 -11.53
C CYS A 631 27.51 -16.14 -12.24
N LYS A 632 27.36 -17.24 -11.48
CA LYS A 632 27.03 -18.59 -12.01
C LYS A 632 25.73 -18.59 -12.84
N THR A 633 24.74 -17.77 -12.48
CA THR A 633 23.46 -17.61 -13.21
C THR A 633 23.62 -17.12 -14.67
N TYR A 634 24.78 -16.54 -15.02
CA TYR A 634 25.06 -16.07 -16.38
C TYR A 634 25.69 -17.14 -17.29
N GLY A 635 26.06 -18.32 -16.76
CA GLY A 635 26.67 -19.42 -17.52
C GLY A 635 25.69 -20.34 -18.27
N GLY A 636 24.39 -20.25 -17.95
CA GLY A 636 23.38 -21.19 -18.46
C GLY A 636 23.47 -22.55 -17.77
N SER A 637 23.29 -23.64 -18.53
CA SER A 637 23.22 -25.01 -18.01
C SER A 637 24.28 -25.94 -18.61
N GLY A 638 24.47 -27.12 -17.99
CA GLY A 638 25.43 -28.12 -18.45
C GLY A 638 26.88 -27.68 -18.26
N ALA A 639 27.76 -28.03 -19.22
CA ALA A 639 29.21 -27.81 -19.13
C ALA A 639 29.66 -26.33 -19.04
N ASN A 640 28.73 -25.38 -19.20
CA ASN A 640 28.99 -23.94 -19.10
C ASN A 640 28.42 -23.28 -17.82
N ALA A 641 27.73 -24.03 -16.95
CA ALA A 641 27.06 -23.47 -15.75
C ALA A 641 28.01 -22.75 -14.76
N ASN A 642 29.30 -23.10 -14.75
CA ASN A 642 30.34 -22.44 -13.94
C ASN A 642 31.22 -21.46 -14.75
N LYS A 643 30.75 -20.99 -15.91
CA LYS A 643 31.43 -19.98 -16.75
C LYS A 643 30.58 -18.71 -16.84
N VAL A 644 31.16 -17.60 -17.29
CA VAL A 644 30.42 -16.36 -17.59
C VAL A 644 30.53 -15.96 -19.05
N ASP A 645 29.40 -15.53 -19.63
CA ASP A 645 29.33 -14.95 -20.96
C ASP A 645 29.63 -13.43 -20.89
N PRO A 646 30.86 -12.98 -21.24
CA PRO A 646 31.26 -11.57 -21.10
C PRO A 646 30.56 -10.63 -22.10
N SER A 647 29.76 -11.16 -23.05
CA SER A 647 28.98 -10.35 -23.98
C SER A 647 27.79 -9.67 -23.30
N ARG A 648 27.23 -10.26 -22.23
CA ARG A 648 26.07 -9.74 -21.50
C ARG A 648 26.41 -8.44 -20.78
N PRO A 649 25.76 -7.29 -21.05
CA PRO A 649 26.16 -6.01 -20.46
C PRO A 649 26.22 -6.00 -18.93
N ARG A 650 25.26 -6.67 -18.27
CA ARG A 650 25.14 -6.69 -16.80
C ARG A 650 26.28 -7.44 -16.10
N ILE A 651 26.87 -8.48 -16.72
CA ILE A 651 27.95 -9.26 -16.08
C ILE A 651 29.20 -8.41 -15.82
N LYS A 652 29.41 -7.36 -16.63
CA LYS A 652 30.55 -6.45 -16.49
C LYS A 652 30.50 -5.67 -15.18
N VAL A 653 29.30 -5.49 -14.61
CA VAL A 653 29.09 -4.90 -13.28
C VAL A 653 29.11 -6.00 -12.22
N ASP A 654 28.28 -7.03 -12.37
CA ASP A 654 28.06 -8.05 -11.34
C ASP A 654 29.35 -8.85 -11.01
N TYR A 655 30.16 -9.16 -12.02
CA TYR A 655 31.40 -9.94 -11.87
C TYR A 655 32.41 -9.30 -10.91
N TRP A 656 32.48 -7.97 -10.90
CA TRP A 656 33.35 -7.18 -10.02
C TRP A 656 32.57 -6.44 -8.91
N ALA A 657 31.28 -6.72 -8.72
CA ALA A 657 30.40 -5.98 -7.82
C ALA A 657 30.97 -5.82 -6.41
N GLN A 658 31.50 -6.88 -5.80
CA GLN A 658 32.09 -6.78 -4.45
C GLN A 658 33.28 -5.81 -4.38
N LEU A 659 34.08 -5.70 -5.45
CA LEU A 659 35.20 -4.74 -5.53
C LEU A 659 34.71 -3.30 -5.76
N TYR A 660 33.64 -3.13 -6.54
CA TYR A 660 32.99 -1.83 -6.70
C TYR A 660 32.33 -1.37 -5.39
N VAL A 661 31.62 -2.28 -4.70
CA VAL A 661 31.02 -2.05 -3.38
C VAL A 661 32.10 -1.70 -2.35
N SER A 662 33.23 -2.42 -2.29
CA SER A 662 34.30 -2.07 -1.35
C SER A 662 34.96 -0.72 -1.67
N THR A 663 35.05 -0.36 -2.95
CA THR A 663 35.52 0.97 -3.37
C THR A 663 34.58 2.08 -2.93
N ILE A 664 33.26 1.96 -3.16
CA ILE A 664 32.30 3.01 -2.73
C ILE A 664 32.12 3.05 -1.20
N LEU A 665 32.22 1.90 -0.51
CA LEU A 665 32.24 1.82 0.95
C LEU A 665 33.44 2.59 1.53
N ALA A 666 34.63 2.42 0.92
CA ALA A 666 35.83 3.14 1.30
C ALA A 666 35.74 4.65 0.97
N GLN A 667 35.14 5.03 -0.17
CA GLN A 667 34.88 6.42 -0.51
C GLN A 667 33.94 7.07 0.51
N SER A 668 32.85 6.38 0.89
CA SER A 668 31.92 6.83 1.93
C SER A 668 32.62 6.98 3.29
N ALA A 669 33.44 6.00 3.70
CA ALA A 669 34.25 6.09 4.91
C ALA A 669 35.23 7.28 4.92
N GLY A 670 35.80 7.61 3.76
CA GLY A 670 36.68 8.77 3.59
C GLY A 670 35.93 10.11 3.66
N GLN A 671 34.68 10.16 3.19
CA GLN A 671 33.84 11.36 3.18
C GLN A 671 33.20 11.64 4.56
N LEU A 672 32.74 10.62 5.27
CA LEU A 672 32.08 10.76 6.57
C LEU A 672 32.98 11.44 7.63
N LYS A 673 32.37 12.33 8.43
CA LYS A 673 33.01 13.08 9.52
C LYS A 673 32.07 13.06 10.74
N PRO A 674 32.50 12.54 11.91
CA PRO A 674 33.75 11.81 12.16
C PRO A 674 33.89 10.55 11.29
N LYS A 675 35.09 9.95 11.27
CA LYS A 675 35.36 8.68 10.58
C LYS A 675 34.40 7.61 11.12
N PRO A 676 33.89 6.66 10.31
CA PRO A 676 32.97 5.64 10.80
C PRO A 676 33.57 4.83 11.93
N ALA A 677 32.85 4.76 13.05
CA ALA A 677 33.28 4.04 14.23
C ALA A 677 33.16 2.52 14.07
N ARG A 678 32.19 2.06 13.26
CA ARG A 678 31.97 0.65 12.89
C ARG A 678 31.51 0.51 11.43
N VAL A 679 31.73 -0.68 10.87
CA VAL A 679 30.95 -1.22 9.75
C VAL A 679 30.02 -2.29 10.32
N ILE A 680 28.75 -2.32 9.93
CA ILE A 680 27.75 -3.29 10.37
C ILE A 680 27.49 -4.26 9.22
N GLY A 681 27.94 -5.51 9.37
CA GLY A 681 27.70 -6.62 8.44
C GLY A 681 26.42 -7.36 8.81
N HIS A 682 25.48 -7.48 7.87
CA HIS A 682 24.14 -8.04 8.12
C HIS A 682 24.06 -9.57 7.99
N GLY A 683 25.22 -10.25 7.85
CA GLY A 683 25.29 -11.68 7.57
C GLY A 683 25.68 -11.96 6.12
N ASP A 684 25.72 -13.25 5.79
CA ASP A 684 26.16 -13.79 4.51
C ASP A 684 27.51 -13.21 4.08
N ASN A 685 28.45 -13.30 5.02
CA ASN A 685 29.81 -12.80 4.95
C ASN A 685 30.73 -13.68 4.09
N ILE A 686 30.39 -14.97 3.91
CA ILE A 686 31.20 -15.97 3.18
C ILE A 686 30.33 -16.74 2.17
N TYR A 687 29.87 -16.05 1.12
CA TYR A 687 29.09 -16.66 0.03
C TYR A 687 29.90 -17.63 -0.86
N TRP A 688 29.39 -18.80 -1.29
CA TRP A 688 27.99 -19.26 -1.26
C TRP A 688 27.72 -20.29 -0.14
N ASP A 689 28.71 -21.07 0.27
CA ASP A 689 28.53 -22.26 1.13
C ASP A 689 29.29 -22.17 2.47
N GLY A 690 29.63 -20.95 2.88
CA GLY A 690 30.38 -20.65 4.09
C GLY A 690 31.87 -20.95 3.93
N ALA A 691 32.53 -21.20 5.07
CA ALA A 691 33.90 -21.69 5.13
C ALA A 691 33.95 -23.15 5.60
N GLY A 692 35.10 -23.80 5.44
CA GLY A 692 35.49 -25.01 6.13
C GLY A 692 36.78 -24.80 6.94
N PRO A 693 37.13 -25.75 7.83
CA PRO A 693 38.33 -25.65 8.66
C PRO A 693 39.64 -25.56 7.83
N GLY A 694 39.64 -26.13 6.63
CA GLY A 694 40.77 -26.11 5.69
C GLY A 694 40.88 -24.86 4.82
N ASP A 695 39.90 -23.94 4.85
CA ASP A 695 39.94 -22.73 4.00
C ASP A 695 39.54 -21.40 4.64
N ILE A 696 38.98 -21.36 5.86
CA ILE A 696 38.55 -20.12 6.53
C ILE A 696 39.55 -18.97 6.42
N LYS A 697 40.85 -19.27 6.62
CA LYS A 697 41.94 -18.29 6.54
C LYS A 697 42.08 -17.72 5.12
N TYR A 698 41.97 -18.57 4.10
CA TYR A 698 42.03 -18.18 2.70
C TYR A 698 40.79 -17.41 2.26
N ARG A 699 39.60 -17.85 2.69
CA ARG A 699 38.33 -17.16 2.43
C ARG A 699 38.39 -15.73 3.00
N MET A 700 38.71 -15.57 4.29
CA MET A 700 38.87 -14.25 4.91
C MET A 700 39.96 -13.40 4.25
N GLU A 701 41.13 -13.95 3.93
CA GLU A 701 42.19 -13.21 3.25
C GLU A 701 41.74 -12.64 1.89
N GLU A 702 41.13 -13.48 1.03
CA GLU A 702 40.78 -13.09 -0.34
C GLU A 702 39.48 -12.30 -0.45
N THR A 703 38.48 -12.55 0.40
CA THR A 703 37.14 -11.95 0.28
C THR A 703 36.86 -10.85 1.30
N PHE A 704 37.59 -10.82 2.44
CA PHE A 704 37.49 -9.76 3.45
C PHE A 704 38.71 -8.85 3.47
N GLU A 705 39.91 -9.37 3.74
CA GLU A 705 41.09 -8.54 3.94
C GLU A 705 41.51 -7.81 2.66
N LYS A 706 41.73 -8.54 1.56
CA LYS A 706 42.14 -7.95 0.28
C LYS A 706 41.04 -7.09 -0.36
N LYS A 707 39.76 -7.38 -0.15
CA LYS A 707 38.66 -6.61 -0.76
C LYS A 707 38.41 -5.28 -0.04
N TYR A 708 38.57 -5.24 1.27
CA TYR A 708 38.30 -4.05 2.10
C TYR A 708 39.60 -3.43 2.68
N ALA A 709 40.73 -3.61 1.98
CA ALA A 709 42.05 -3.11 2.36
C ALA A 709 42.26 -1.59 2.20
N GLN A 710 41.29 -0.84 1.68
CA GLN A 710 41.45 0.57 1.36
C GLN A 710 41.78 1.41 2.62
N PRO A 711 42.69 2.40 2.55
CA PRO A 711 43.14 3.19 3.71
C PRO A 711 42.02 3.79 4.58
N ALA A 712 40.89 4.17 3.96
CA ALA A 712 39.74 4.72 4.68
C ALA A 712 39.04 3.71 5.61
N LEU A 713 39.12 2.41 5.33
CA LEU A 713 38.51 1.32 6.11
C LEU A 713 39.46 0.70 7.15
N GLN A 714 40.76 1.00 7.06
CA GLN A 714 41.79 0.51 8.00
C GLN A 714 41.43 0.82 9.46
N GLY A 715 41.54 -0.18 10.33
CA GLY A 715 41.22 -0.09 11.77
C GLY A 715 39.75 0.08 12.15
N ILE A 716 38.81 0.21 11.20
CA ILE A 716 37.37 0.26 11.53
C ILE A 716 36.90 -1.16 11.83
N LYS A 717 36.37 -1.42 13.04
CA LYS A 717 35.79 -2.72 13.40
C LYS A 717 34.52 -3.02 12.62
N TRP A 718 34.42 -4.25 12.12
CA TRP A 718 33.27 -4.84 11.45
C TRP A 718 32.48 -5.68 12.44
N VAL A 719 31.24 -5.27 12.71
CA VAL A 719 30.29 -5.92 13.61
C VAL A 719 29.39 -6.79 12.76
N ASN A 720 29.63 -8.10 12.76
CA ASN A 720 28.97 -9.04 11.85
C ASN A 720 28.08 -10.03 12.61
N VAL A 721 26.96 -10.41 11.99
CA VAL A 721 26.15 -11.57 12.37
C VAL A 721 26.35 -12.69 11.36
N ALA A 722 25.84 -13.90 11.63
CA ALA A 722 25.79 -14.98 10.65
C ALA A 722 24.49 -14.91 9.82
N GLY A 723 24.59 -15.08 8.51
CA GLY A 723 23.47 -15.40 7.63
C GLY A 723 23.36 -16.91 7.34
N ASN A 724 22.46 -17.32 6.43
CA ASN A 724 22.29 -18.74 6.10
C ASN A 724 23.45 -19.28 5.25
N HIS A 725 24.06 -18.47 4.39
CA HIS A 725 25.20 -18.88 3.58
C HIS A 725 26.46 -19.08 4.43
N ASP A 726 26.63 -18.29 5.49
CA ASP A 726 27.74 -18.42 6.45
C ASP A 726 27.80 -19.80 7.11
N ILE A 727 26.65 -20.45 7.30
CA ILE A 727 26.50 -21.79 7.90
C ILE A 727 26.21 -22.91 6.88
N GLY A 728 26.44 -22.64 5.58
CA GLY A 728 26.39 -23.65 4.52
C GLY A 728 25.02 -23.86 3.86
N GLY A 729 24.18 -22.82 3.81
CA GLY A 729 22.77 -22.90 3.40
C GLY A 729 22.46 -23.16 1.92
N SER A 730 23.25 -23.95 1.17
CA SER A 730 22.90 -24.30 -0.21
C SER A 730 23.53 -25.55 -0.82
N GLU A 731 24.80 -25.87 -0.57
CA GLU A 731 25.37 -27.18 -0.87
C GLU A 731 25.39 -28.05 0.39
N PHE A 732 26.30 -29.01 0.49
CA PHE A 732 26.44 -29.80 1.70
C PHE A 732 27.13 -28.99 2.82
N ILE A 733 26.74 -29.26 4.07
CA ILE A 733 27.29 -28.56 5.24
C ILE A 733 28.65 -29.15 5.67
N CYS A 734 28.85 -30.45 5.49
CA CYS A 734 30.02 -31.16 6.02
C CYS A 734 31.20 -31.16 5.03
N GLY A 735 32.42 -31.00 5.53
CA GLY A 735 33.65 -31.10 4.73
C GLY A 735 34.66 -30.00 5.00
N GLU A 736 35.87 -30.17 4.48
CA GLU A 736 37.03 -29.38 4.90
C GLU A 736 37.12 -27.99 4.25
N LYS A 737 36.54 -27.79 3.05
CA LYS A 737 36.70 -26.56 2.25
C LYS A 737 35.67 -26.45 1.12
N ASP A 738 35.53 -25.23 0.61
CA ASP A 738 34.78 -24.82 -0.57
C ASP A 738 35.04 -25.74 -1.78
N TYR A 739 34.00 -25.95 -2.61
CA TYR A 739 33.91 -26.94 -3.70
C TYR A 739 34.19 -28.41 -3.31
N ASN A 740 34.36 -28.73 -2.02
CA ASN A 740 34.66 -30.08 -1.53
C ASN A 740 33.83 -30.43 -0.29
N PHE A 741 32.68 -29.77 -0.12
CA PHE A 741 31.69 -30.19 0.85
C PHE A 741 30.97 -31.45 0.36
N VAL A 742 30.59 -32.31 1.30
CA VAL A 742 30.08 -33.66 1.08
C VAL A 742 28.90 -33.95 1.99
N LYS A 743 28.02 -34.85 1.55
CA LYS A 743 26.89 -35.30 2.37
C LYS A 743 27.37 -35.78 3.74
N CYS A 744 26.86 -35.13 4.80
CA CYS A 744 27.07 -35.54 6.19
C CYS A 744 26.65 -37.00 6.39
N LYS A 745 27.46 -37.78 7.11
CA LYS A 745 27.19 -39.22 7.33
C LYS A 745 25.97 -39.47 8.23
N ASP A 746 25.73 -38.56 9.18
CA ASP A 746 24.69 -38.63 10.20
C ASP A 746 24.34 -37.22 10.73
N THR A 747 23.30 -37.13 11.56
CA THR A 747 22.83 -35.89 12.17
C THR A 747 23.87 -35.24 13.10
N ALA A 748 24.69 -36.04 13.79
CA ALA A 748 25.67 -35.51 14.73
C ALA A 748 26.81 -34.80 13.99
N GLU A 749 27.23 -35.33 12.84
CA GLU A 749 28.19 -34.68 11.95
C GLU A 749 27.62 -33.42 11.31
N MET A 750 26.33 -33.43 10.91
CA MET A 750 25.65 -32.24 10.38
C MET A 750 25.62 -31.10 11.41
N LEU A 751 25.20 -31.38 12.65
CA LEU A 751 25.18 -30.38 13.73
C LEU A 751 26.59 -29.88 14.05
N LYS A 752 27.56 -30.80 14.17
CA LYS A 752 28.98 -30.44 14.38
C LYS A 752 29.49 -29.45 13.31
N TYR A 753 29.20 -29.69 12.03
CA TYR A 753 29.68 -28.79 10.97
C TYR A 753 28.87 -27.49 10.88
N LEU A 754 27.59 -27.49 11.28
CA LEU A 754 26.78 -26.28 11.40
C LEU A 754 27.38 -25.32 12.44
N ASP A 755 27.66 -25.82 13.65
CA ASP A 755 28.30 -25.06 14.73
C ASP A 755 29.73 -24.64 14.32
N LEU A 756 30.51 -25.56 13.74
CA LEU A 756 31.88 -25.28 13.30
C LEU A 756 31.96 -24.15 12.26
N LYS A 757 30.99 -24.05 11.33
CA LYS A 757 30.96 -22.97 10.32
C LYS A 757 30.77 -21.58 10.94
N PHE A 758 30.01 -21.50 12.04
CA PHE A 758 29.91 -20.28 12.85
C PHE A 758 31.22 -20.03 13.62
N ASP A 759 31.70 -21.04 14.36
CA ASP A 759 32.90 -20.95 15.20
C ASP A 759 34.14 -20.47 14.43
N LEU A 760 34.37 -20.98 13.22
CA LEU A 760 35.49 -20.60 12.36
C LEU A 760 35.50 -19.10 12.05
N GLN A 761 34.32 -18.48 11.93
CA GLN A 761 34.18 -17.04 11.72
C GLN A 761 34.27 -16.27 13.04
N ALA A 762 33.63 -16.74 14.11
CA ALA A 762 33.68 -16.09 15.42
C ALA A 762 35.11 -16.05 16.01
N GLN A 763 35.90 -17.08 15.73
CA GLN A 763 37.30 -17.20 16.17
C GLN A 763 38.30 -16.49 15.23
N TYR A 764 37.87 -15.99 14.06
CA TYR A 764 38.78 -15.34 13.12
C TYR A 764 39.38 -14.06 13.70
N LYS A 765 40.71 -13.93 13.55
CA LYS A 765 41.49 -12.76 13.98
C LYS A 765 42.06 -12.04 12.78
N SER A 766 41.53 -10.84 12.54
CA SER A 766 41.95 -10.01 11.42
C SER A 766 43.37 -9.47 11.64
N PRO A 767 44.28 -9.59 10.65
CA PRO A 767 45.60 -8.96 10.73
C PRO A 767 45.52 -7.42 10.77
N ASN A 768 44.39 -6.85 10.36
CA ASN A 768 44.12 -5.42 10.40
C ASN A 768 43.51 -5.03 11.76
N GLN A 769 44.35 -4.98 12.80
CA GLN A 769 43.99 -4.54 14.16
C GLN A 769 42.84 -5.31 14.82
N ASP A 770 42.67 -6.61 14.50
CA ASP A 770 41.53 -7.42 14.94
C ASP A 770 40.17 -6.76 14.65
N ARG A 771 40.03 -6.19 13.45
CA ARG A 771 38.80 -5.51 12.99
C ARG A 771 37.62 -6.45 12.69
N TRP A 772 37.76 -7.76 12.89
CA TRP A 772 36.65 -8.71 12.73
C TRP A 772 35.96 -8.92 14.08
N LEU A 773 34.66 -8.64 14.17
CA LEU A 773 33.89 -8.79 15.39
C LEU A 773 32.61 -9.59 15.13
N MET A 774 32.61 -10.83 15.64
CA MET A 774 31.49 -11.75 15.61
C MET A 774 31.66 -12.63 16.85
N LYS A 775 30.98 -12.28 17.96
CA LYS A 775 31.32 -12.85 19.29
C LYS A 775 30.52 -14.12 19.61
N ASP A 776 29.28 -14.18 19.15
CA ASP A 776 28.24 -15.16 19.50
C ASP A 776 27.07 -14.98 18.49
N HIS A 777 26.08 -15.89 18.49
CA HIS A 777 24.82 -15.71 17.74
C HIS A 777 24.00 -14.53 18.26
N TYR A 778 24.19 -14.14 19.53
CA TYR A 778 23.67 -12.91 20.10
C TYR A 778 24.77 -12.18 20.90
N TYR A 779 25.10 -10.95 20.50
CA TYR A 779 26.01 -10.13 21.27
C TYR A 779 25.70 -8.64 21.13
N VAL A 780 26.14 -7.86 22.11
CA VAL A 780 26.05 -6.40 22.12
C VAL A 780 27.42 -5.79 21.82
N GLU A 781 27.43 -4.70 21.06
CA GLU A 781 28.57 -3.83 20.84
C GLU A 781 28.10 -2.38 21.03
N SER A 782 28.60 -1.71 22.07
CA SER A 782 28.33 -0.29 22.34
C SER A 782 29.42 0.59 21.73
N VAL A 783 29.07 1.80 21.26
CA VAL A 783 29.99 2.64 20.49
C VAL A 783 29.85 4.10 20.90
N LYS A 784 30.84 4.57 21.65
CA LYS A 784 30.93 5.95 22.12
C LYS A 784 31.54 6.88 21.06
N SER A 785 31.00 8.10 20.95
CA SER A 785 31.62 9.18 20.15
C SER A 785 32.94 9.65 20.78
N ASP A 786 33.85 10.19 19.96
CA ASP A 786 35.17 10.65 20.44
C ASP A 786 35.08 11.77 21.49
N ASP A 787 34.04 12.62 21.40
CA ASP A 787 33.72 13.67 22.38
C ASP A 787 32.92 13.16 23.59
N GLY A 788 32.49 11.90 23.56
CA GLY A 788 31.68 11.25 24.58
C GLY A 788 30.24 11.73 24.73
N SER A 789 29.72 12.54 23.80
CA SER A 789 28.35 13.04 23.79
C SER A 789 27.28 11.97 23.51
N VAL A 790 27.64 10.87 22.84
CA VAL A 790 26.78 9.73 22.49
C VAL A 790 27.49 8.42 22.85
N THR A 791 26.76 7.39 23.29
CA THR A 791 27.26 6.05 23.70
C THR A 791 26.36 4.93 23.20
#